data_AF-A0A2M8CYI6-F1
#
_entry.id   AF-A0A2M8CYI6-F1
#
_cell.length_a   1.000
_cell.length_b   1.000
_cell.length_c   1.000
_cell.angle_alpha   90.00
_cell.angle_beta   90.00
_cell.angle_gamma   90.00
#
_symmetry.space_group_name_H-M   'P 1'
#
loop_
_entity.id
_entity.type
_entity.pdbx_description
1 polymer ?
#
loop_
_entity_poly.entity_id
_entity_poly.type
_entity_poly.pdbx_seq_one_letter_code
_entity_poly.pdbx_strand_id
1 'polypeptide(L)'
;MPLACSEERLLFGDMRFKADNNGNREGNAGIGIRQMKTGGILGGYAMFDRLRSGETDKLHSQMTFGAEWLAEEWEVRSNIYTPLSGEKEVATGTPAGAAIGNPFLSGGGIFVPVAGEQVIREKPLLGMDLEAGFKLPGQNFWLHSGAFTFGPDRSQGITGGRVRAHYDITEYIALTAEGQYDNKRGQQGWLGIRLRVPFGKTEKPDTGLKARMTAAPVRDVDVVTGAQVTKTSPDTATPVVNTATGVQQRILYVDNMAAPGGSGTKEAPFNTLADAETAMQPYDMIYVQAGDGTTAGQDQGITLNQIGVRLIGSGTDFIYNGGHFTHASGTGFKDFILAPATSAPVITNTGADGDGIIITADNIDVVGVTVDGASRDGIVIRANGMGASAQNVAIQNVNATNNRMGIFIHGTNDGAISAHIEGATTTANTQHGIAVYDDTDSLFEVDLGGGALGSSGNNVLTGNGLEDLAVDYDGRTLSVRNNWWGQASGPDADTPDIGITPQIYYGAPINDGLAGHWTFDTEWTTDTTAYDRSGQGNNGTLTGGLSLANQVAGQNREALDFDGINHLITYGNPASLLIDNNISIISKIQTLSTKTESTIFAESGAIVVRDYQLYLRNGEIVFRHANATETVSSGKLSGLTGANNNFSRQVAFTAEGLDATFYLDNEQASLPLDFQVNATPTNTSRRTSISAAFPNSMWEGKLDDIRIYNRALPASEIAELYRMNTSSIVDVGSFLTVAP
;
A
#
# COMPACT_ATOMS: atom_id res chain seq x y z
N MET A 1 -32.53 -69.91 20.07
CA MET A 1 -33.84 -70.45 20.51
C MET A 1 -34.40 -71.37 19.43
N PRO A 2 -34.75 -72.63 19.73
CA PRO A 2 -35.41 -73.52 18.77
C PRO A 2 -36.79 -72.96 18.39
N LEU A 3 -37.10 -72.94 17.09
CA LEU A 3 -38.41 -72.52 16.53
C LEU A 3 -39.21 -73.73 16.04
N ALA A 4 -38.54 -74.68 15.39
CA ALA A 4 -39.08 -75.99 15.02
C ALA A 4 -37.97 -77.03 15.05
N CYS A 5 -38.24 -78.23 15.52
CA CYS A 5 -37.24 -79.29 15.66
C CYS A 5 -37.81 -80.66 15.27
N SER A 6 -36.95 -81.52 14.73
CA SER A 6 -37.16 -82.96 14.49
C SER A 6 -35.88 -83.70 14.88
N GLU A 7 -35.85 -85.03 14.76
CA GLU A 7 -34.64 -85.81 15.13
C GLU A 7 -33.37 -85.39 14.39
N GLU A 8 -33.50 -84.88 13.16
CA GLU A 8 -32.36 -84.52 12.31
C GLU A 8 -32.34 -83.04 11.88
N ARG A 9 -33.37 -82.25 12.18
CA ARG A 9 -33.45 -80.84 11.75
C ARG A 9 -33.79 -79.91 12.89
N LEU A 10 -33.12 -78.76 12.91
CA LEU A 10 -33.42 -77.66 13.81
C LEU A 10 -33.55 -76.36 13.01
N LEU A 11 -34.72 -75.74 13.07
CA LEU A 11 -34.93 -74.33 12.77
C LEU A 11 -34.79 -73.55 14.07
N PHE A 12 -33.96 -72.51 14.09
CA PHE A 12 -33.71 -71.71 15.28
C PHE A 12 -33.70 -70.22 14.97
N GLY A 13 -34.11 -69.41 15.96
CA GLY A 13 -33.92 -67.98 15.99
C GLY A 13 -32.78 -67.61 16.93
N ASP A 14 -32.05 -66.53 16.63
CA ASP A 14 -30.96 -66.02 17.46
C ASP A 14 -31.14 -64.51 17.63
N MET A 15 -30.95 -64.03 18.85
CA MET A 15 -30.95 -62.61 19.17
C MET A 15 -29.74 -62.31 20.06
N ARG A 16 -29.02 -61.24 19.73
CA ARG A 16 -27.83 -60.80 20.47
C ARG A 16 -27.88 -59.31 20.70
N PHE A 17 -27.34 -58.91 21.83
CA PHE A 17 -27.10 -57.53 22.18
C PHE A 17 -25.68 -57.41 22.70
N LYS A 18 -24.95 -56.40 22.23
CA LYS A 18 -23.60 -56.08 22.66
C LYS A 18 -23.50 -54.59 22.95
N ALA A 19 -22.78 -54.27 24.02
CA ALA A 19 -22.37 -52.92 24.34
C ALA A 19 -20.91 -52.96 24.76
N ASP A 20 -20.13 -51.97 24.35
CA ASP A 20 -18.71 -51.84 24.70
C ASP A 20 -18.41 -50.52 25.43
N ASN A 21 -17.15 -50.35 25.82
CA ASN A 21 -16.64 -49.17 26.49
C ASN A 21 -16.40 -47.98 25.54
N ASN A 22 -16.50 -48.19 24.22
CA ASN A 22 -16.38 -47.15 23.20
C ASN A 22 -17.74 -46.52 22.86
N GLY A 23 -18.79 -46.87 23.60
CA GLY A 23 -20.14 -46.33 23.42
C GLY A 23 -20.94 -47.02 22.32
N ASN A 24 -20.38 -48.03 21.65
CA ASN A 24 -21.10 -48.79 20.63
C ASN A 24 -22.23 -49.59 21.29
N ARG A 25 -23.41 -49.57 20.66
CA ARG A 25 -24.54 -50.40 21.04
C ARG A 25 -25.04 -51.14 19.82
N GLU A 26 -24.98 -52.45 19.87
CA GLU A 26 -25.36 -53.31 18.76
C GLU A 26 -26.44 -54.30 19.15
N GLY A 27 -27.43 -54.45 18.27
CA GLY A 27 -28.46 -55.47 18.33
C GLY A 27 -28.48 -56.29 17.05
N ASN A 28 -28.59 -57.59 17.19
CA ASN A 28 -28.63 -58.52 16.07
C ASN A 28 -29.80 -59.50 16.25
N ALA A 29 -30.51 -59.79 15.17
CA ALA A 29 -31.58 -60.78 15.17
C ALA A 29 -31.59 -61.57 13.87
N GLY A 30 -31.81 -62.88 13.94
CA GLY A 30 -31.83 -63.70 12.74
C GLY A 30 -32.39 -65.10 12.93
N ILE A 31 -32.37 -65.85 11.84
CA ILE A 31 -32.91 -67.20 11.74
C ILE A 31 -31.90 -68.11 11.08
N GLY A 32 -31.87 -69.38 11.49
CA GLY A 32 -31.00 -70.38 10.91
C GLY A 32 -31.62 -71.77 10.90
N ILE A 33 -31.09 -72.62 10.04
CA ILE A 33 -31.46 -74.03 9.93
C ILE A 33 -30.21 -74.90 10.04
N ARG A 34 -30.34 -76.02 10.74
CA ARG A 34 -29.33 -77.07 10.84
C ARG A 34 -29.93 -78.41 10.49
N GLN A 35 -29.19 -79.20 9.74
CA GLN A 35 -29.52 -80.55 9.33
C GLN A 35 -28.38 -81.49 9.72
N MET A 36 -28.69 -82.50 10.51
CA MET A 36 -27.79 -83.59 10.83
C MET A 36 -27.56 -84.44 9.58
N LYS A 37 -26.30 -84.79 9.32
CA LYS A 37 -25.82 -85.65 8.24
C LYS A 37 -24.88 -86.69 8.83
N THR A 38 -24.53 -87.71 8.04
CA THR A 38 -23.49 -88.67 8.43
C THR A 38 -22.18 -87.92 8.66
N GLY A 39 -21.67 -87.95 9.89
CA GLY A 39 -20.38 -87.35 10.27
C GLY A 39 -20.40 -85.85 10.61
N GLY A 40 -21.55 -85.17 10.58
CA GLY A 40 -21.61 -83.75 10.94
C GLY A 40 -22.97 -83.09 10.78
N ILE A 41 -23.06 -81.81 11.08
CA ILE A 41 -24.25 -80.97 10.91
C ILE A 41 -23.95 -79.90 9.87
N LEU A 42 -24.77 -79.84 8.84
CA LEU A 42 -24.77 -78.73 7.88
C LEU A 42 -25.74 -77.65 8.37
N GLY A 43 -25.25 -76.42 8.54
CA GLY A 43 -26.01 -75.28 8.99
C GLY A 43 -25.91 -74.08 8.06
N GLY A 44 -26.97 -73.27 8.03
CA GLY A 44 -26.98 -71.97 7.38
C GLY A 44 -27.87 -70.99 8.14
N TYR A 45 -27.50 -69.71 8.17
CA TYR A 45 -28.26 -68.67 8.85
C TYR A 45 -28.15 -67.31 8.17
N ALA A 46 -29.15 -66.46 8.42
CA ALA A 46 -29.16 -65.06 8.05
C ALA A 46 -29.47 -64.20 9.28
N MET A 47 -28.72 -63.12 9.47
CA MET A 47 -28.86 -62.19 10.59
C MET A 47 -28.98 -60.77 10.06
N PHE A 48 -29.82 -59.97 10.72
CA PHE A 48 -29.85 -58.52 10.57
C PHE A 48 -29.12 -57.89 11.76
N ASP A 49 -28.18 -57.02 11.46
CA ASP A 49 -27.28 -56.38 12.41
C ASP A 49 -27.56 -54.87 12.43
N ARG A 50 -27.69 -54.29 13.62
CA ARG A 50 -27.95 -52.85 13.82
C ARG A 50 -27.02 -52.29 14.88
N LEU A 51 -26.07 -51.48 14.43
CA LEU A 51 -25.11 -50.76 15.27
C LEU A 51 -25.55 -49.31 15.46
N ARG A 52 -25.49 -48.80 16.69
CA ARG A 52 -25.37 -47.38 17.01
C ARG A 52 -23.91 -47.11 17.35
N SER A 53 -23.22 -46.36 16.49
CA SER A 53 -21.81 -46.02 16.66
C SER A 53 -21.63 -45.13 17.89
N GLY A 54 -20.70 -45.50 18.78
CA GLY A 54 -20.35 -44.69 19.94
C GLY A 54 -19.52 -43.46 19.59
N GLU A 55 -18.88 -43.46 18.42
CA GLU A 55 -18.07 -42.34 17.93
C GLU A 55 -18.93 -41.23 17.32
N THR A 56 -20.00 -41.58 16.61
CA THR A 56 -20.75 -40.65 15.75
C THR A 56 -22.24 -40.53 16.07
N ASP A 57 -22.72 -41.38 16.98
CA ASP A 57 -24.13 -41.61 17.28
C ASP A 57 -25.00 -42.04 16.09
N LYS A 58 -24.38 -42.37 14.94
CA LYS A 58 -25.10 -42.80 13.73
C LYS A 58 -25.46 -44.27 13.79
N LEU A 59 -26.62 -44.58 13.20
CA LEU A 59 -27.13 -45.95 13.10
C LEU A 59 -26.70 -46.62 11.80
N HIS A 60 -26.02 -47.76 11.87
CA HIS A 60 -25.60 -48.55 10.71
C HIS A 60 -26.31 -49.90 10.68
N SER A 61 -26.60 -50.40 9.49
CA SER A 61 -27.24 -51.70 9.28
C SER A 61 -26.47 -52.57 8.31
N GLN A 62 -26.44 -53.87 8.60
CA GLN A 62 -25.78 -54.89 7.82
C GLN A 62 -26.62 -56.19 7.85
N MET A 63 -26.45 -57.05 6.85
CA MET A 63 -26.87 -58.44 6.90
C MET A 63 -25.68 -59.37 6.96
N THR A 64 -25.77 -60.41 7.79
CA THR A 64 -24.80 -61.49 7.82
C THR A 64 -25.41 -62.78 7.29
N PHE A 65 -24.75 -63.44 6.34
CA PHE A 65 -25.10 -64.77 5.87
C PHE A 65 -23.99 -65.75 6.26
N GLY A 66 -24.34 -66.77 7.03
CA GLY A 66 -23.38 -67.75 7.55
C GLY A 66 -23.68 -69.16 7.08
N ALA A 67 -22.61 -69.94 6.89
CA ALA A 67 -22.65 -71.37 6.63
C ALA A 67 -21.74 -72.11 7.62
N GLU A 68 -22.18 -73.29 8.09
CA GLU A 68 -21.50 -74.07 9.12
C GLU A 68 -21.45 -75.55 8.76
N TRP A 69 -20.30 -76.19 9.02
CA TRP A 69 -20.17 -77.64 9.14
C TRP A 69 -19.65 -77.98 10.53
N LEU A 70 -20.45 -78.70 11.33
CA LEU A 70 -20.14 -79.02 12.72
C LEU A 70 -20.00 -80.55 12.89
N ALA A 71 -18.77 -81.05 13.02
CA ALA A 71 -18.50 -82.44 13.42
C ALA A 71 -18.30 -82.51 14.95
N GLU A 72 -18.08 -83.70 15.52
CA GLU A 72 -17.86 -83.82 16.97
C GLU A 72 -16.54 -83.17 17.41
N GLU A 73 -15.48 -83.39 16.63
CA GLU A 73 -14.11 -82.99 16.98
C GLU A 73 -13.55 -81.86 16.11
N TRP A 74 -14.26 -81.43 15.06
CA TRP A 74 -13.86 -80.28 14.25
C TRP A 74 -15.06 -79.52 13.71
N GLU A 75 -14.83 -78.27 13.30
CA GLU A 75 -15.83 -77.44 12.64
C GLU A 75 -15.20 -76.46 11.65
N VAL A 76 -15.99 -76.06 10.65
CA VAL A 76 -15.66 -74.96 9.75
C VAL A 76 -16.88 -74.07 9.62
N ARG A 77 -16.67 -72.76 9.66
CA ARG A 77 -17.72 -71.74 9.54
C ARG A 77 -17.24 -70.62 8.66
N SER A 78 -18.14 -70.06 7.87
CA SER A 78 -17.87 -68.89 7.03
C SER A 78 -19.02 -67.92 7.09
N ASN A 79 -18.73 -66.63 7.14
CA ASN A 79 -19.72 -65.55 7.13
C ASN A 79 -19.44 -64.57 5.99
N ILE A 80 -20.51 -64.01 5.42
CA ILE A 80 -20.46 -62.87 4.49
C ILE A 80 -21.31 -61.75 5.09
N TYR A 81 -20.75 -60.55 5.13
CA TYR A 81 -21.29 -59.35 5.75
C TYR A 81 -21.62 -58.32 4.68
N THR A 82 -22.90 -58.02 4.49
CA THR A 82 -23.41 -57.14 3.43
C THR A 82 -24.03 -55.86 4.00
N PRO A 83 -23.43 -54.68 3.76
CA PRO A 83 -23.97 -53.38 4.14
C PRO A 83 -25.41 -53.15 3.65
N LEU A 84 -26.28 -52.65 4.51
CA LEU A 84 -27.63 -52.17 4.15
C LEU A 84 -27.78 -50.65 4.26
N SER A 85 -26.94 -49.97 5.05
CA SER A 85 -26.92 -48.51 5.12
C SER A 85 -25.73 -47.92 4.35
N GLY A 86 -25.98 -46.82 3.63
CA GLY A 86 -24.94 -46.06 2.95
C GLY A 86 -24.14 -45.12 3.88
N GLU A 87 -23.29 -44.30 3.26
CA GLU A 87 -22.43 -43.32 3.95
C GLU A 87 -23.24 -42.32 4.79
N LYS A 88 -22.75 -42.02 5.99
CA LYS A 88 -23.31 -41.00 6.88
C LYS A 88 -22.25 -39.96 7.25
N GLU A 89 -22.64 -38.69 7.17
CA GLU A 89 -21.79 -37.55 7.50
C GLU A 89 -21.86 -37.23 8.99
N VAL A 90 -20.70 -36.96 9.60
CA VAL A 90 -20.53 -36.93 11.06
C VAL A 90 -20.11 -35.55 11.57
N ALA A 91 -19.19 -34.86 10.87
CA ALA A 91 -18.72 -33.54 11.27
C ALA A 91 -18.22 -32.71 10.07
N THR A 92 -18.50 -31.41 10.13
CA THR A 92 -17.85 -30.33 9.37
C THR A 92 -17.16 -29.40 10.37
N GLY A 93 -15.96 -28.94 10.04
CA GLY A 93 -15.26 -27.94 10.83
C GLY A 93 -13.91 -27.58 10.23
N THR A 94 -13.66 -26.27 10.12
CA THR A 94 -12.33 -25.74 9.82
C THR A 94 -11.41 -26.02 11.01
N PRO A 95 -10.25 -26.68 10.82
CA PRO A 95 -9.31 -26.88 11.91
C PRO A 95 -8.87 -25.54 12.51
N ALA A 96 -8.88 -25.43 13.84
CA ALA A 96 -8.14 -24.36 14.51
C ALA A 96 -6.64 -24.52 14.16
N GLY A 97 -6.06 -23.52 13.49
CA GLY A 97 -4.68 -23.58 12.99
C GLY A 97 -4.50 -24.19 11.60
N ALA A 98 -5.54 -24.20 10.75
CA ALA A 98 -5.41 -24.53 9.34
C ALA A 98 -4.29 -23.69 8.68
N ALA A 99 -3.44 -24.34 7.88
CA ALA A 99 -2.35 -23.67 7.19
C ALA A 99 -2.92 -22.57 6.28
N ILE A 100 -2.53 -21.34 6.56
CA ILE A 100 -2.85 -20.17 5.76
C ILE A 100 -1.80 -20.11 4.65
N GLY A 101 -2.20 -20.14 3.38
CA GLY A 101 -1.26 -19.99 2.27
C GLY A 101 -0.88 -18.54 2.01
N ASN A 102 -0.05 -18.30 0.99
CA ASN A 102 0.42 -16.94 0.68
C ASN A 102 -0.71 -16.05 0.16
N PRO A 103 -0.75 -14.76 0.53
CA PRO A 103 -1.73 -13.82 -0.01
C PRO A 103 -1.52 -13.62 -1.51
N PHE A 104 -2.60 -13.36 -2.24
CA PHE A 104 -2.59 -13.13 -3.68
C PHE A 104 -3.64 -12.07 -4.10
N LEU A 105 -3.40 -11.46 -5.26
CA LEU A 105 -4.27 -10.46 -5.87
C LEU A 105 -5.32 -11.12 -6.76
N SER A 106 -6.60 -10.78 -6.56
CA SER A 106 -7.74 -11.25 -7.36
C SER A 106 -8.87 -10.23 -7.30
N GLY A 107 -9.61 -10.02 -8.39
CA GLY A 107 -10.68 -9.02 -8.41
C GLY A 107 -10.15 -7.63 -8.04
N GLY A 108 -10.89 -6.93 -7.18
CA GLY A 108 -10.48 -5.64 -6.61
C GLY A 108 -9.92 -5.74 -5.19
N GLY A 109 -9.22 -6.83 -4.82
CA GLY A 109 -8.71 -6.99 -3.46
C GLY A 109 -7.57 -7.99 -3.29
N ILE A 110 -7.21 -8.21 -2.02
CA ILE A 110 -6.19 -9.17 -1.59
C ILE A 110 -6.89 -10.34 -0.90
N PHE A 111 -6.52 -11.56 -1.28
CA PHE A 111 -7.11 -12.78 -0.76
C PHE A 111 -6.05 -13.74 -0.26
N VAL A 112 -6.45 -14.60 0.66
CA VAL A 112 -5.59 -15.61 1.27
C VAL A 112 -6.27 -16.97 1.15
N PRO A 113 -5.59 -18.01 0.67
CA PRO A 113 -6.17 -19.34 0.60
C PRO A 113 -6.18 -19.98 2.00
N VAL A 114 -7.32 -20.53 2.37
CA VAL A 114 -7.54 -21.28 3.61
C VAL A 114 -7.84 -22.74 3.24
N ALA A 115 -7.07 -23.67 3.80
CA ALA A 115 -7.25 -25.10 3.56
C ALA A 115 -8.70 -25.53 3.84
N GLY A 116 -9.32 -26.21 2.88
CA GLY A 116 -10.75 -26.58 2.92
C GLY A 116 -11.15 -27.47 4.12
N GLU A 117 -12.43 -27.41 4.49
CA GLU A 117 -13.02 -28.21 5.58
C GLU A 117 -12.76 -29.73 5.40
N GLN A 118 -12.45 -30.42 6.50
CA GLN A 118 -12.43 -31.88 6.51
C GLN A 118 -13.83 -32.43 6.82
N VAL A 119 -14.37 -33.26 5.93
CA VAL A 119 -15.63 -33.98 6.15
C VAL A 119 -15.34 -35.42 6.54
N ILE A 120 -15.76 -35.84 7.74
CA ILE A 120 -15.67 -37.23 8.18
C ILE A 120 -16.94 -37.99 7.78
N ARG A 121 -16.76 -39.13 7.09
CA ARG A 121 -17.83 -40.06 6.68
C ARG A 121 -17.61 -41.42 7.31
N GLU A 122 -18.69 -42.02 7.81
CA GLU A 122 -18.72 -43.37 8.36
C GLU A 122 -19.68 -44.25 7.54
N LYS A 123 -19.30 -45.51 7.27
CA LYS A 123 -20.17 -46.51 6.64
C LYS A 123 -19.83 -47.95 7.08
N PRO A 124 -20.80 -48.89 7.08
CA PRO A 124 -20.52 -50.32 7.24
C PRO A 124 -19.82 -50.88 5.99
N LEU A 125 -18.89 -51.82 6.20
CA LEU A 125 -18.09 -52.42 5.13
C LEU A 125 -18.64 -53.77 4.66
N LEU A 126 -18.45 -54.09 3.38
CA LEU A 126 -18.64 -55.44 2.85
C LEU A 126 -17.48 -56.31 3.33
N GLY A 127 -17.77 -57.49 3.86
CA GLY A 127 -16.71 -58.38 4.32
C GLY A 127 -17.07 -59.84 4.33
N MET A 128 -16.10 -60.66 4.68
CA MET A 128 -16.25 -62.09 4.90
C MET A 128 -15.27 -62.59 5.95
N ASP A 129 -15.62 -63.68 6.61
CA ASP A 129 -14.73 -64.45 7.47
C ASP A 129 -14.80 -65.94 7.18
N LEU A 130 -13.74 -66.65 7.56
CA LEU A 130 -13.64 -68.10 7.55
C LEU A 130 -12.91 -68.53 8.82
N GLU A 131 -13.51 -69.42 9.60
CA GLU A 131 -12.94 -69.97 10.83
C GLU A 131 -12.99 -71.51 10.78
N ALA A 132 -11.88 -72.16 11.15
CA ALA A 132 -11.80 -73.59 11.38
C ALA A 132 -11.45 -73.85 12.85
N GLY A 133 -12.12 -74.84 13.46
CA GLY A 133 -11.91 -75.21 14.85
C GLY A 133 -11.73 -76.70 15.03
N PHE A 134 -10.95 -77.09 16.03
CA PHE A 134 -10.74 -78.48 16.43
C PHE A 134 -10.78 -78.63 17.95
N LYS A 135 -11.30 -79.78 18.38
CA LYS A 135 -11.34 -80.20 19.78
C LYS A 135 -10.08 -81.00 20.09
N LEU A 136 -9.41 -80.69 21.20
CA LEU A 136 -8.27 -81.50 21.65
C LEU A 136 -8.76 -82.88 22.12
N PRO A 137 -8.14 -83.99 21.67
CA PRO A 137 -8.54 -85.33 22.07
C PRO A 137 -8.55 -85.51 23.59
N GLY A 138 -9.64 -86.08 24.11
CA GLY A 138 -9.80 -86.35 25.55
C GLY A 138 -9.99 -85.11 26.44
N GLN A 139 -10.10 -83.91 25.85
CA GLN A 139 -10.29 -82.66 26.60
C GLN A 139 -11.53 -81.91 26.11
N ASN A 140 -12.17 -81.15 26.99
CA ASN A 140 -13.22 -80.20 26.61
C ASN A 140 -12.63 -78.84 26.21
N PHE A 141 -11.55 -78.89 25.42
CA PHE A 141 -10.82 -77.72 24.95
C PHE A 141 -10.92 -77.63 23.43
N TRP A 142 -11.31 -76.47 22.93
CA TRP A 142 -11.39 -76.15 21.52
C TRP A 142 -10.41 -75.05 21.17
N LEU A 143 -9.74 -75.21 20.04
CA LEU A 143 -8.94 -74.18 19.41
C LEU A 143 -9.49 -73.86 18.02
N HIS A 144 -9.57 -72.58 17.70
CA HIS A 144 -10.07 -72.03 16.47
C HIS A 144 -9.03 -71.09 15.87
N SER A 145 -8.91 -71.15 14.55
CA SER A 145 -8.13 -70.19 13.77
C SER A 145 -8.94 -69.78 12.56
N GLY A 146 -8.95 -68.48 12.28
CA GLY A 146 -9.68 -67.91 11.17
C GLY A 146 -9.02 -66.67 10.58
N ALA A 147 -9.50 -66.29 9.41
CA ALA A 147 -9.12 -65.07 8.72
C ALA A 147 -10.38 -64.30 8.34
N PHE A 148 -10.28 -62.98 8.34
CA PHE A 148 -11.37 -62.09 7.94
C PHE A 148 -10.84 -60.96 7.06
N THR A 149 -11.69 -60.49 6.15
CA THR A 149 -11.41 -59.33 5.31
C THR A 149 -12.68 -58.50 5.14
N PHE A 150 -12.54 -57.19 5.27
CA PHE A 150 -13.57 -56.20 5.02
C PHE A 150 -13.02 -55.24 3.96
N GLY A 151 -13.60 -55.34 2.76
CA GLY A 151 -13.11 -54.68 1.56
C GLY A 151 -13.45 -53.19 1.54
N PRO A 152 -12.60 -52.34 0.94
CA PRO A 152 -12.88 -50.92 0.83
C PRO A 152 -13.73 -50.58 -0.39
N ASP A 153 -14.45 -49.48 -0.30
CA ASP A 153 -15.00 -48.76 -1.46
C ASP A 153 -14.21 -47.45 -1.71
N ARG A 154 -13.59 -46.84 -0.68
CA ARG A 154 -12.82 -45.57 -0.78
C ARG A 154 -11.64 -45.41 0.18
N SER A 155 -11.30 -46.41 1.00
CA SER A 155 -10.23 -46.38 2.01
C SER A 155 -9.32 -47.61 1.89
N GLN A 156 -8.42 -47.84 2.85
CA GLN A 156 -7.69 -49.12 2.91
C GLN A 156 -8.53 -50.16 3.66
N GLY A 157 -8.74 -51.34 3.06
CA GLY A 157 -9.51 -52.43 3.67
C GLY A 157 -8.89 -52.99 4.95
N ILE A 158 -9.74 -53.62 5.77
CA ILE A 158 -9.32 -54.30 7.01
C ILE A 158 -9.11 -55.77 6.69
N THR A 159 -7.94 -56.33 6.97
CA THR A 159 -7.67 -57.77 6.78
C THR A 159 -6.82 -58.27 7.94
N GLY A 160 -7.22 -59.42 8.49
CA GLY A 160 -6.65 -59.92 9.72
C GLY A 160 -6.88 -61.41 9.95
N GLY A 161 -6.25 -61.90 11.01
CA GLY A 161 -6.40 -63.26 11.52
C GLY A 161 -6.92 -63.24 12.96
N ARG A 162 -7.66 -64.28 13.33
CA ARG A 162 -8.21 -64.50 14.66
C ARG A 162 -7.84 -65.90 15.15
N VAL A 163 -7.50 -66.00 16.43
CA VAL A 163 -7.36 -67.26 17.16
C VAL A 163 -8.27 -67.21 18.37
N ARG A 164 -9.10 -68.23 18.54
CA ARG A 164 -10.02 -68.33 19.68
C ARG A 164 -9.85 -69.68 20.33
N ALA A 165 -9.80 -69.70 21.65
CA ALA A 165 -9.81 -70.90 22.45
C ALA A 165 -11.02 -70.87 23.39
N HIS A 166 -11.62 -72.03 23.64
CA HIS A 166 -12.52 -72.15 24.76
C HIS A 166 -12.38 -73.49 25.48
N TYR A 167 -12.55 -73.44 26.79
CA TYR A 167 -12.51 -74.59 27.68
C TYR A 167 -13.85 -74.71 28.41
N ASP A 168 -14.62 -75.75 28.10
CA ASP A 168 -15.88 -76.02 28.77
C ASP A 168 -15.58 -76.69 30.12
N ILE A 169 -15.67 -75.91 31.20
CA ILE A 169 -15.50 -76.41 32.58
C ILE A 169 -16.67 -77.33 32.93
N THR A 170 -17.88 -76.89 32.59
CA THR A 170 -19.13 -77.65 32.71
C THR A 170 -20.00 -77.38 31.48
N GLU A 171 -21.12 -78.08 31.35
CA GLU A 171 -22.11 -77.77 30.31
C GLU A 171 -22.74 -76.36 30.43
N TYR A 172 -22.55 -75.69 31.57
CA TYR A 172 -23.09 -74.36 31.88
C TYR A 172 -22.03 -73.25 31.84
N ILE A 173 -20.75 -73.57 32.03
CA ILE A 173 -19.69 -72.58 32.21
C ILE A 173 -18.50 -72.92 31.31
N ALA A 174 -18.06 -71.95 30.52
CA ALA A 174 -16.84 -72.06 29.72
C ALA A 174 -15.94 -70.84 29.90
N LEU A 175 -14.62 -71.05 29.88
CA LEU A 175 -13.63 -69.99 29.74
C LEU A 175 -13.37 -69.77 28.25
N THR A 176 -13.29 -68.52 27.83
CA THR A 176 -12.99 -68.14 26.45
C THR A 176 -11.79 -67.22 26.41
N ALA A 177 -10.89 -67.45 25.47
CA ALA A 177 -9.80 -66.56 25.14
C ALA A 177 -9.84 -66.29 23.63
N GLU A 178 -9.67 -65.03 23.23
CA GLU A 178 -9.63 -64.64 21.83
C GLU A 178 -8.49 -63.64 21.63
N GLY A 179 -7.74 -63.82 20.55
CA GLY A 179 -6.74 -62.87 20.09
C GLY A 179 -6.92 -62.65 18.59
N GLN A 180 -6.82 -61.40 18.16
CA GLN A 180 -6.86 -61.06 16.75
C GLN A 180 -5.81 -60.01 16.39
N TYR A 181 -5.40 -60.04 15.14
CA TYR A 181 -4.54 -59.03 14.55
C TYR A 181 -5.10 -58.61 13.20
N ASP A 182 -5.19 -57.31 12.96
CA ASP A 182 -5.45 -56.76 11.63
C ASP A 182 -4.59 -55.56 11.31
N ASN A 183 -4.51 -55.25 10.02
CA ASN A 183 -3.69 -54.19 9.44
C ASN A 183 -4.12 -52.74 9.82
N LYS A 184 -5.21 -52.55 10.58
CA LYS A 184 -5.71 -51.23 10.99
C LYS A 184 -5.70 -51.03 12.50
N ARG A 185 -6.23 -52.00 13.25
CA ARG A 185 -6.42 -51.93 14.70
C ARG A 185 -5.25 -52.56 15.46
N GLY A 186 -4.34 -53.24 14.79
CA GLY A 186 -3.19 -53.90 15.42
C GLY A 186 -3.62 -55.15 16.21
N GLN A 187 -2.90 -55.47 17.29
CA GLN A 187 -3.19 -56.62 18.14
C GLN A 187 -4.29 -56.31 19.14
N GLN A 188 -5.29 -57.19 19.24
CA GLN A 188 -6.39 -57.11 20.20
C GLN A 188 -6.61 -58.47 20.86
N GLY A 189 -7.12 -58.49 22.10
CA GLY A 189 -7.40 -59.74 22.79
C GLY A 189 -8.41 -59.60 23.92
N TRP A 190 -9.10 -60.71 24.19
CA TRP A 190 -10.18 -60.80 25.17
C TRP A 190 -10.07 -62.09 25.97
N LEU A 191 -10.36 -61.99 27.27
CA LEU A 191 -10.66 -63.12 28.13
C LEU A 191 -12.10 -63.00 28.59
N GLY A 192 -12.84 -64.11 28.62
CA GLY A 192 -14.25 -64.11 28.95
C GLY A 192 -14.70 -65.37 29.68
N ILE A 193 -15.82 -65.24 30.38
CA ILE A 193 -16.57 -66.35 30.97
C ILE A 193 -17.90 -66.41 30.24
N ARG A 194 -18.23 -67.57 29.67
CA ARG A 194 -19.52 -67.83 29.04
C ARG A 194 -20.40 -68.61 30.01
N LEU A 195 -21.59 -68.08 30.28
CA LEU A 195 -22.64 -68.75 31.03
C LEU A 195 -23.74 -69.22 30.06
N ARG A 196 -24.07 -70.51 30.09
CA ARG A 196 -25.16 -71.11 29.32
C ARG A 196 -26.28 -71.50 30.28
N VAL A 197 -27.46 -70.93 30.06
CA VAL A 197 -28.67 -71.25 30.83
C VAL A 197 -29.66 -71.96 29.89
N PRO A 198 -29.81 -73.29 29.97
CA PRO A 198 -30.80 -73.99 29.16
C PRO A 198 -32.22 -73.74 29.70
N PHE A 199 -33.18 -73.55 28.80
CA PHE A 199 -34.60 -73.45 29.13
C PHE A 199 -35.30 -74.78 28.83
N GLY A 200 -35.98 -75.38 29.83
CA GLY A 200 -36.72 -76.64 29.69
C GLY A 200 -36.29 -77.73 30.68
N LYS A 201 -37.07 -78.82 30.80
CA LYS A 201 -36.71 -79.99 31.64
C LYS A 201 -35.69 -80.87 30.88
N THR A 202 -34.46 -80.94 31.34
CA THR A 202 -33.41 -81.82 30.82
C THR A 202 -33.40 -83.14 31.62
N GLU A 203 -33.92 -84.24 31.06
CA GLU A 203 -33.79 -85.56 31.70
C GLU A 203 -32.44 -86.23 31.40
N LYS A 204 -31.73 -85.83 30.33
CA LYS A 204 -30.29 -86.07 30.07
C LYS A 204 -29.73 -84.97 29.15
N PRO A 205 -28.48 -84.51 29.33
CA PRO A 205 -27.83 -83.65 28.36
C PRO A 205 -27.56 -84.41 27.06
N ASP A 206 -27.84 -83.78 25.92
CA ASP A 206 -27.47 -84.31 24.61
C ASP A 206 -25.95 -84.51 24.55
N THR A 207 -25.50 -85.64 23.97
CA THR A 207 -24.08 -85.95 23.77
C THR A 207 -23.76 -86.13 22.29
N GLY A 208 -22.46 -86.03 21.95
CA GLY A 208 -21.98 -86.17 20.57
C GLY A 208 -22.54 -85.10 19.62
N LEU A 209 -22.82 -85.48 18.37
CA LEU A 209 -23.37 -84.58 17.35
C LEU A 209 -24.69 -83.90 17.78
N LYS A 210 -25.55 -84.56 18.57
CA LYS A 210 -26.83 -83.95 19.00
C LYS A 210 -26.61 -82.70 19.85
N ALA A 211 -25.59 -82.70 20.71
CA ALA A 211 -25.23 -81.54 21.53
C ALA A 211 -24.83 -80.31 20.68
N ARG A 212 -24.35 -80.54 19.46
CA ARG A 212 -23.90 -79.49 18.54
C ARG A 212 -25.05 -78.83 17.78
N MET A 213 -26.23 -79.46 17.73
CA MET A 213 -27.41 -78.86 17.09
C MET A 213 -27.81 -77.54 17.75
N THR A 214 -27.58 -77.38 19.05
CA THR A 214 -27.93 -76.18 19.83
C THR A 214 -26.75 -75.22 20.05
N ALA A 215 -25.59 -75.46 19.42
CA ALA A 215 -24.43 -74.58 19.52
C ALA A 215 -24.75 -73.16 19.04
N ALA A 216 -24.23 -72.11 19.68
CA ALA A 216 -24.43 -70.76 19.18
C ALA A 216 -23.77 -70.60 17.79
N PRO A 217 -24.40 -69.89 16.84
CA PRO A 217 -23.72 -69.41 15.64
C PRO A 217 -22.45 -68.62 15.99
N VAL A 218 -21.40 -68.74 15.20
CA VAL A 218 -20.14 -68.00 15.42
C VAL A 218 -19.89 -67.14 14.20
N ARG A 219 -19.84 -65.84 14.47
CA ARG A 219 -19.65 -64.74 13.54
C ARG A 219 -19.10 -63.57 14.32
N ASP A 220 -18.50 -62.61 13.63
CA ASP A 220 -18.37 -61.27 14.19
C ASP A 220 -19.76 -60.71 14.56
N VAL A 221 -19.83 -60.17 15.77
CA VAL A 221 -21.03 -59.55 16.33
C VAL A 221 -20.95 -58.04 16.19
N ASP A 222 -19.85 -57.49 15.67
CA ASP A 222 -19.66 -56.06 15.45
C ASP A 222 -19.86 -55.69 13.98
N VAL A 223 -20.69 -54.68 13.71
CA VAL A 223 -20.70 -54.03 12.40
C VAL A 223 -19.38 -53.29 12.22
N VAL A 224 -18.55 -53.76 11.29
CA VAL A 224 -17.28 -53.11 10.95
C VAL A 224 -17.56 -51.84 10.14
N THR A 225 -17.24 -50.68 10.71
CA THR A 225 -17.32 -49.38 10.02
C THR A 225 -15.94 -48.92 9.54
N GLY A 226 -15.92 -48.25 8.38
CA GLY A 226 -14.75 -47.53 7.88
C GLY A 226 -14.93 -46.03 8.06
N ALA A 227 -14.01 -45.38 8.76
CA ALA A 227 -13.88 -43.93 8.79
C ALA A 227 -12.72 -43.52 7.86
N GLN A 228 -13.02 -42.70 6.85
CA GLN A 228 -12.12 -41.79 6.10
C GLN A 228 -12.47 -41.75 4.62
N VAL A 229 -13.10 -40.66 4.22
CA VAL A 229 -12.93 -40.07 2.89
C VAL A 229 -12.72 -38.58 3.10
N THR A 230 -11.47 -38.13 3.06
CA THR A 230 -11.16 -36.70 3.01
C THR A 230 -11.57 -36.19 1.63
N LYS A 231 -12.65 -35.41 1.57
CA LYS A 231 -12.79 -34.42 0.50
C LYS A 231 -12.25 -33.12 1.06
N THR A 232 -11.10 -32.68 0.57
CA THR A 232 -10.76 -31.26 0.60
C THR A 232 -11.79 -30.56 -0.28
N SER A 233 -12.61 -29.69 0.32
CA SER A 233 -13.28 -28.65 -0.48
C SER A 233 -12.21 -27.85 -1.23
N PRO A 234 -12.46 -27.32 -2.44
CA PRO A 234 -11.51 -26.39 -3.07
C PRO A 234 -11.12 -25.29 -2.09
N ASP A 235 -9.84 -24.90 -2.11
CA ASP A 235 -9.29 -23.85 -1.24
C ASP A 235 -10.20 -22.62 -1.27
N THR A 236 -10.79 -22.29 -0.12
CA THR A 236 -11.60 -21.07 0.01
C THR A 236 -10.65 -19.91 0.20
N ALA A 237 -10.75 -18.91 -0.68
CA ALA A 237 -9.99 -17.67 -0.56
C ALA A 237 -10.76 -16.68 0.32
N THR A 238 -10.17 -16.23 1.43
CA THR A 238 -10.74 -15.22 2.32
C THR A 238 -10.17 -13.84 2.00
N PRO A 239 -10.99 -12.76 2.00
CA PRO A 239 -10.48 -11.42 1.79
C PRO A 239 -9.64 -10.96 3.00
N VAL A 240 -8.58 -10.23 2.70
CA VAL A 240 -7.78 -9.50 3.69
C VAL A 240 -8.47 -8.19 4.04
N VAL A 241 -8.36 -7.77 5.30
CA VAL A 241 -8.91 -6.50 5.77
C VAL A 241 -7.82 -5.46 5.99
N ASN A 242 -8.16 -4.20 5.77
CA ASN A 242 -7.35 -3.06 6.13
C ASN A 242 -7.34 -2.89 7.65
N THR A 243 -6.17 -2.71 8.26
CA THR A 243 -6.02 -2.61 9.72
C THR A 243 -6.69 -1.36 10.30
N ALA A 244 -6.75 -0.24 9.56
CA ALA A 244 -7.35 1.00 10.02
C ALA A 244 -8.88 0.96 9.99
N THR A 245 -9.48 0.34 8.97
CA THR A 245 -10.95 0.32 8.79
C THR A 245 -11.62 -0.96 9.26
N GLY A 246 -10.90 -2.08 9.33
CA GLY A 246 -11.46 -3.41 9.58
C GLY A 246 -12.32 -3.96 8.43
N VAL A 247 -12.34 -3.27 7.28
CA VAL A 247 -13.09 -3.65 6.08
C VAL A 247 -12.14 -4.30 5.06
N GLN A 248 -12.68 -5.10 4.14
CA GLN A 248 -11.92 -5.68 3.03
C GLN A 248 -11.09 -4.60 2.32
N GLN A 249 -9.79 -4.88 2.13
CA GLN A 249 -8.92 -4.00 1.36
C GLN A 249 -9.36 -4.00 -0.11
N ARG A 250 -9.67 -2.81 -0.62
CA ARG A 250 -9.96 -2.56 -2.02
C ARG A 250 -8.71 -2.15 -2.78
N ILE A 251 -8.61 -2.62 -4.02
CA ILE A 251 -7.57 -2.25 -4.97
C ILE A 251 -8.24 -1.86 -6.29
N LEU A 252 -7.93 -0.66 -6.77
CA LEU A 252 -8.29 -0.18 -8.10
C LEU A 252 -7.10 -0.39 -9.03
N TYR A 253 -7.29 -1.19 -10.08
CA TYR A 253 -6.25 -1.47 -11.07
C TYR A 253 -6.37 -0.51 -12.25
N VAL A 254 -5.24 0.05 -12.68
CA VAL A 254 -5.15 0.94 -13.84
C VAL A 254 -4.10 0.40 -14.81
N ASP A 255 -4.45 0.33 -16.09
CA ASP A 255 -3.57 -0.12 -17.17
C ASP A 255 -4.05 0.53 -18.48
N ASN A 256 -3.23 1.37 -19.11
CA ASN A 256 -3.63 2.04 -20.36
C ASN A 256 -3.82 1.12 -21.55
N MET A 257 -3.34 -0.12 -21.47
CA MET A 257 -3.59 -1.13 -22.49
C MET A 257 -4.97 -1.78 -22.33
N ALA A 258 -5.67 -1.54 -21.21
CA ALA A 258 -7.00 -2.09 -20.96
C ALA A 258 -8.06 -1.47 -21.89
N ALA A 259 -9.11 -2.23 -22.14
CA ALA A 259 -10.26 -1.72 -22.90
C ALA A 259 -11.00 -0.63 -22.09
N PRO A 260 -11.54 0.41 -22.75
CA PRO A 260 -12.35 1.43 -22.08
C PRO A 260 -13.54 0.84 -21.32
N GLY A 261 -13.85 1.43 -20.16
CA GLY A 261 -15.01 1.04 -19.34
C GLY A 261 -14.78 -0.20 -18.46
N GLY A 262 -13.52 -0.55 -18.17
CA GLY A 262 -13.19 -1.54 -17.15
C GLY A 262 -13.71 -1.16 -15.77
N SER A 263 -13.85 -2.15 -14.87
CA SER A 263 -14.40 -1.97 -13.53
C SER A 263 -13.34 -1.66 -12.45
N GLY A 264 -12.08 -1.48 -12.84
CA GLY A 264 -10.97 -1.27 -11.91
C GLY A 264 -10.55 -2.53 -11.16
N THR A 265 -10.98 -3.72 -11.59
CA THR A 265 -10.52 -5.00 -11.02
C THR A 265 -9.30 -5.49 -11.78
N LYS A 266 -8.54 -6.42 -11.20
CA LYS A 266 -7.36 -7.02 -11.86
C LYS A 266 -7.68 -7.61 -13.24
N GLU A 267 -8.86 -8.20 -13.40
CA GLU A 267 -9.30 -8.85 -14.65
C GLU A 267 -9.94 -7.86 -15.65
N ALA A 268 -10.34 -6.67 -15.19
CA ALA A 268 -10.89 -5.60 -16.01
C ALA A 268 -10.42 -4.23 -15.45
N PRO A 269 -9.13 -3.88 -15.61
CA PRO A 269 -8.57 -2.64 -15.09
C PRO A 269 -9.25 -1.41 -15.70
N PHE A 270 -9.22 -0.28 -14.99
CA PHE A 270 -9.48 1.00 -15.62
C PHE A 270 -8.42 1.29 -16.66
N ASN A 271 -8.83 1.87 -17.79
CA ASN A 271 -7.89 2.29 -18.83
C ASN A 271 -7.34 3.70 -18.60
N THR A 272 -7.87 4.44 -17.62
CA THR A 272 -7.41 5.80 -17.30
C THR A 272 -7.25 6.05 -15.80
N LEU A 273 -6.39 7.00 -15.44
CA LEU A 273 -6.30 7.51 -14.07
C LEU A 273 -7.55 8.30 -13.65
N ALA A 274 -8.23 8.96 -14.59
CA ALA A 274 -9.45 9.72 -14.33
C ALA A 274 -10.60 8.82 -13.85
N ASP A 275 -10.73 7.61 -14.42
CA ASP A 275 -11.69 6.61 -13.95
C ASP A 275 -11.36 6.13 -12.53
N ALA A 276 -10.07 5.94 -12.24
CA ALA A 276 -9.61 5.55 -10.91
C ALA A 276 -9.86 6.65 -9.89
N GLU A 277 -9.58 7.92 -10.21
CA GLU A 277 -9.87 9.08 -9.37
C GLU A 277 -11.37 9.16 -9.04
N THR A 278 -12.23 8.93 -10.05
CA THR A 278 -13.69 8.95 -9.88
C THR A 278 -14.19 7.81 -8.96
N ALA A 279 -13.54 6.64 -9.00
CA ALA A 279 -13.91 5.47 -8.21
C ALA A 279 -13.28 5.41 -6.82
N MET A 280 -12.25 6.22 -6.57
CA MET A 280 -11.43 6.25 -5.36
C MET A 280 -12.26 6.51 -4.10
N GLN A 281 -11.98 5.73 -3.06
CA GLN A 281 -12.56 5.87 -1.72
C GLN A 281 -11.47 5.93 -0.65
N PRO A 282 -11.81 6.38 0.58
CA PRO A 282 -10.87 6.34 1.71
C PRO A 282 -10.25 4.96 1.90
N TYR A 283 -8.94 4.93 2.11
CA TYR A 283 -8.13 3.72 2.31
C TYR A 283 -8.05 2.76 1.11
N ASP A 284 -8.43 3.19 -0.09
CA ASP A 284 -8.22 2.43 -1.33
C ASP A 284 -6.72 2.37 -1.70
N MET A 285 -6.33 1.28 -2.36
CA MET A 285 -5.04 1.21 -3.05
C MET A 285 -5.29 1.33 -4.54
N ILE A 286 -4.54 2.18 -5.23
CA ILE A 286 -4.56 2.31 -6.69
C ILE A 286 -3.26 1.68 -7.20
N TYR A 287 -3.37 0.57 -7.93
CA TYR A 287 -2.22 -0.10 -8.53
C TYR A 287 -2.17 0.21 -10.04
N VAL A 288 -1.14 0.95 -10.45
CA VAL A 288 -0.98 1.43 -11.83
C VAL A 288 0.11 0.60 -12.53
N GLN A 289 -0.27 -0.11 -13.57
CA GLN A 289 0.67 -0.86 -14.41
C GLN A 289 1.38 0.06 -15.40
N ALA A 290 2.62 -0.30 -15.76
CA ALA A 290 3.41 0.37 -16.79
C ALA A 290 2.66 0.45 -18.14
N GLY A 291 1.82 -0.56 -18.41
CA GLY A 291 1.06 -0.66 -19.65
C GLY A 291 1.99 -0.67 -20.87
N ASP A 292 1.72 0.21 -21.83
CA ASP A 292 2.55 0.37 -23.03
C ASP A 292 3.79 1.27 -22.83
N GLY A 293 4.00 1.79 -21.63
CA GLY A 293 5.10 2.69 -21.28
C GLY A 293 4.90 4.14 -21.72
N THR A 294 3.74 4.48 -22.26
CA THR A 294 3.37 5.87 -22.61
C THR A 294 2.44 6.48 -21.56
N THR A 295 2.16 7.77 -21.71
CA THR A 295 1.22 8.50 -20.86
C THR A 295 -0.24 8.40 -21.34
N ALA A 296 -0.54 7.66 -22.41
CA ALA A 296 -1.87 7.64 -23.00
C ALA A 296 -2.91 7.11 -21.99
N GLY A 297 -3.88 7.94 -21.56
CA GLY A 297 -4.83 7.56 -20.51
C GLY A 297 -4.34 7.84 -19.08
N GLN A 298 -3.08 8.25 -18.93
CA GLN A 298 -2.49 8.77 -17.69
C GLN A 298 -2.01 10.22 -17.84
N ASP A 299 -2.57 10.97 -18.80
CA ASP A 299 -2.12 12.30 -19.23
C ASP A 299 -3.00 13.47 -18.73
N GLN A 300 -3.88 13.18 -17.78
CA GLN A 300 -4.77 14.15 -17.12
C GLN A 300 -4.40 14.36 -15.64
N GLY A 301 -3.30 13.77 -15.19
CA GLY A 301 -2.90 13.71 -13.79
C GLY A 301 -3.86 12.90 -12.90
N ILE A 302 -3.67 13.01 -11.59
CA ILE A 302 -4.55 12.45 -10.56
C ILE A 302 -4.53 13.28 -9.28
N THR A 303 -5.69 13.50 -8.67
CA THR A 303 -5.85 14.14 -7.36
C THR A 303 -6.18 13.11 -6.28
N LEU A 304 -5.28 12.90 -5.34
CA LEU A 304 -5.43 12.05 -4.16
C LEU A 304 -6.02 12.87 -3.01
N ASN A 305 -7.35 12.89 -2.93
CA ASN A 305 -8.13 13.68 -1.97
C ASN A 305 -8.90 12.85 -0.93
N GLN A 306 -8.69 11.53 -0.88
CA GLN A 306 -9.30 10.63 0.10
C GLN A 306 -8.23 10.13 1.07
N ILE A 307 -8.51 10.22 2.37
CA ILE A 307 -7.60 9.78 3.43
C ILE A 307 -7.14 8.33 3.24
N GLY A 308 -5.88 8.03 3.49
CA GLY A 308 -5.37 6.65 3.54
C GLY A 308 -5.12 6.01 2.18
N VAL A 309 -5.27 6.75 1.07
CA VAL A 309 -5.08 6.21 -0.27
C VAL A 309 -3.60 5.96 -0.56
N ARG A 310 -3.34 4.84 -1.25
CA ARG A 310 -2.00 4.48 -1.72
C ARG A 310 -1.97 4.38 -3.23
N LEU A 311 -1.18 5.22 -3.89
CA LEU A 311 -0.89 5.12 -5.31
C LEU A 311 0.41 4.34 -5.50
N ILE A 312 0.31 3.14 -6.08
CA ILE A 312 1.43 2.21 -6.25
C ILE A 312 1.61 1.94 -7.73
N GLY A 313 2.71 2.42 -8.29
CA GLY A 313 3.12 2.07 -9.64
C GLY A 313 3.84 0.73 -9.68
N SER A 314 3.77 0.05 -10.82
CA SER A 314 4.50 -1.20 -11.05
C SER A 314 6.02 -1.04 -11.12
N GLY A 315 6.58 0.16 -10.93
CA GLY A 315 8.02 0.40 -10.85
C GLY A 315 8.66 -0.09 -9.55
N THR A 316 7.85 -0.51 -8.58
CA THR A 316 8.29 -1.11 -7.32
C THR A 316 7.51 -2.40 -7.03
N ASP A 317 8.01 -3.19 -6.09
CA ASP A 317 7.29 -4.37 -5.62
C ASP A 317 6.01 -3.93 -4.92
N PHE A 318 4.88 -4.48 -5.34
CA PHE A 318 3.65 -4.37 -4.56
C PHE A 318 3.73 -5.37 -3.41
N ILE A 319 4.07 -4.87 -2.22
CA ILE A 319 4.28 -5.69 -1.03
C ILE A 319 3.03 -5.71 -0.13
N TYR A 320 2.66 -6.90 0.31
CA TYR A 320 1.80 -7.10 1.46
C TYR A 320 2.55 -6.68 2.73
N ASN A 321 2.10 -5.62 3.42
CA ASN A 321 2.73 -5.11 4.63
C ASN A 321 1.92 -5.47 5.88
N GLY A 322 2.55 -6.16 6.84
CA GLY A 322 1.90 -6.63 8.07
C GLY A 322 1.33 -5.52 8.98
N GLY A 323 1.79 -4.26 8.84
CA GLY A 323 1.25 -3.11 9.56
C GLY A 323 -0.08 -2.58 9.00
N HIS A 324 -0.34 -2.76 7.70
CA HIS A 324 -1.53 -2.23 7.03
C HIS A 324 -2.64 -3.25 6.84
N PHE A 325 -2.31 -4.53 6.93
CA PHE A 325 -3.23 -5.60 6.57
C PHE A 325 -3.29 -6.69 7.64
N THR A 326 -4.50 -7.14 7.94
CA THR A 326 -4.74 -8.24 8.89
C THR A 326 -5.62 -9.33 8.28
N HIS A 327 -5.34 -10.60 8.62
CA HIS A 327 -6.27 -11.69 8.34
C HIS A 327 -7.44 -11.66 9.33
N ALA A 328 -8.61 -12.16 8.93
CA ALA A 328 -9.80 -12.25 9.78
C ALA A 328 -9.58 -13.02 11.11
N SER A 329 -8.58 -13.91 11.18
CA SER A 329 -8.20 -14.63 12.40
C SER A 329 -7.14 -13.93 13.27
N GLY A 330 -6.73 -12.72 12.93
CA GLY A 330 -5.72 -11.94 13.68
C GLY A 330 -4.27 -12.42 13.50
N THR A 331 -4.00 -13.37 12.61
CA THR A 331 -2.65 -13.83 12.27
C THR A 331 -2.01 -12.89 11.24
N GLY A 332 -0.87 -12.30 11.57
CA GLY A 332 -0.10 -11.46 10.65
C GLY A 332 0.70 -12.27 9.63
N PHE A 333 0.83 -11.74 8.41
CA PHE A 333 1.76 -12.26 7.41
C PHE A 333 3.07 -11.49 7.49
N LYS A 334 4.19 -12.17 7.25
CA LYS A 334 5.48 -11.49 7.03
C LYS A 334 5.50 -10.93 5.61
N ASP A 335 6.16 -9.80 5.42
CA ASP A 335 6.16 -9.04 4.16
C ASP A 335 6.32 -9.95 2.93
N PHE A 336 5.32 -9.92 2.05
CA PHE A 336 5.19 -10.83 0.91
C PHE A 336 4.94 -10.03 -0.37
N ILE A 337 5.66 -10.33 -1.45
CA ILE A 337 5.49 -9.65 -2.73
C ILE A 337 4.21 -10.15 -3.42
N LEU A 338 3.19 -9.30 -3.49
CA LEU A 338 1.91 -9.56 -4.16
C LEU A 338 2.04 -9.44 -5.69
N ALA A 339 2.84 -8.49 -6.15
CA ALA A 339 3.25 -8.34 -7.54
C ALA A 339 4.69 -7.81 -7.60
N PRO A 340 5.59 -8.44 -8.37
CA PRO A 340 6.97 -7.97 -8.49
C PRO A 340 7.05 -6.67 -9.31
N ALA A 341 8.08 -5.88 -9.04
CA ALA A 341 8.42 -4.70 -9.82
C ALA A 341 8.65 -5.06 -11.30
N THR A 342 8.20 -4.18 -12.18
CA THR A 342 8.46 -4.19 -13.62
C THR A 342 9.03 -2.83 -14.01
N SER A 343 8.34 -2.05 -14.84
CA SER A 343 8.68 -0.66 -15.14
C SER A 343 7.72 0.28 -14.41
N ALA A 344 8.18 1.49 -14.09
CA ALA A 344 7.30 2.51 -13.54
C ALA A 344 6.28 2.95 -14.60
N PRO A 345 4.99 3.09 -14.26
CA PRO A 345 4.05 3.79 -15.11
C PRO A 345 4.44 5.26 -15.25
N VAL A 346 4.17 5.84 -16.41
CA VAL A 346 4.44 7.25 -16.69
C VAL A 346 3.13 8.02 -16.59
N ILE A 347 3.10 8.98 -15.67
CA ILE A 347 1.97 9.88 -15.41
C ILE A 347 2.38 11.27 -15.91
N THR A 348 1.44 11.98 -16.50
CA THR A 348 1.63 13.38 -16.88
C THR A 348 0.33 14.16 -16.75
N ASN A 349 0.40 15.47 -16.95
CA ASN A 349 -0.79 16.29 -17.12
C ASN A 349 -0.53 17.35 -18.20
N THR A 350 -1.15 17.14 -19.35
CA THR A 350 -0.96 18.01 -20.53
C THR A 350 -1.93 19.19 -20.57
N GLY A 351 -2.92 19.22 -19.67
CA GLY A 351 -3.81 20.38 -19.51
C GLY A 351 -3.03 21.60 -19.05
N ALA A 352 -3.45 22.81 -19.44
CA ALA A 352 -2.79 24.04 -19.02
C ALA A 352 -2.75 24.16 -17.49
N ASP A 353 -1.57 24.50 -16.94
CA ASP A 353 -1.30 24.54 -15.50
C ASP A 353 -1.58 23.22 -14.76
N GLY A 354 -1.51 22.11 -15.48
CA GLY A 354 -1.78 20.76 -15.00
C GLY A 354 -0.61 20.17 -14.23
N ASP A 355 -0.85 19.81 -12.97
CA ASP A 355 0.09 19.03 -12.16
C ASP A 355 -0.12 17.52 -12.39
N GLY A 356 0.95 16.74 -12.31
CA GLY A 356 0.90 15.30 -12.50
C GLY A 356 0.14 14.57 -11.39
N ILE A 357 0.57 14.72 -10.13
CA ILE A 357 -0.08 14.13 -8.96
C ILE A 357 -0.32 15.22 -7.93
N ILE A 358 -1.56 15.37 -7.48
CA ILE A 358 -1.94 16.35 -6.45
C ILE A 358 -2.38 15.61 -5.20
N ILE A 359 -1.85 15.98 -4.04
CA ILE A 359 -2.15 15.37 -2.74
C ILE A 359 -2.73 16.44 -1.82
N THR A 360 -3.94 16.20 -1.32
CA THR A 360 -4.69 17.13 -0.44
C THR A 360 -5.36 16.43 0.74
N ALA A 361 -4.89 15.24 1.11
CA ALA A 361 -5.46 14.43 2.18
C ALA A 361 -4.37 13.75 3.01
N ASP A 362 -4.74 13.28 4.20
CA ASP A 362 -3.82 12.63 5.13
C ASP A 362 -3.55 11.16 4.78
N ASN A 363 -2.42 10.64 5.28
CA ASN A 363 -2.03 9.24 5.20
C ASN A 363 -1.94 8.72 3.75
N ILE A 364 -1.30 9.51 2.88
CA ILE A 364 -1.17 9.20 1.46
C ILE A 364 0.22 8.64 1.17
N ASP A 365 0.27 7.54 0.42
CA ASP A 365 1.55 7.02 -0.09
C ASP A 365 1.55 7.07 -1.62
N VAL A 366 2.62 7.60 -2.21
CA VAL A 366 2.89 7.53 -3.65
C VAL A 366 4.21 6.81 -3.86
N VAL A 367 4.16 5.64 -4.52
CA VAL A 367 5.32 4.74 -4.61
C VAL A 367 5.51 4.21 -6.02
N GLY A 368 6.73 4.23 -6.56
CA GLY A 368 7.09 3.45 -7.75
C GLY A 368 6.49 3.98 -9.07
N VAL A 369 6.23 5.28 -9.17
CA VAL A 369 5.69 5.95 -10.37
C VAL A 369 6.72 6.90 -10.99
N THR A 370 6.59 7.16 -12.29
CA THR A 370 7.28 8.27 -12.96
C THR A 370 6.27 9.35 -13.30
N VAL A 371 6.55 10.60 -12.95
CA VAL A 371 5.83 11.78 -13.42
C VAL A 371 6.74 12.55 -14.37
N ASP A 372 6.36 12.57 -15.65
CA ASP A 372 7.19 13.10 -16.73
C ASP A 372 6.41 14.10 -17.59
N GLY A 373 6.93 15.32 -17.70
CA GLY A 373 6.40 16.32 -18.62
C GLY A 373 5.04 16.90 -18.25
N ALA A 374 4.67 16.94 -16.96
CA ALA A 374 3.50 17.69 -16.54
C ALA A 374 3.68 19.17 -16.91
N SER A 375 2.63 19.82 -17.40
CA SER A 375 2.72 21.20 -17.88
C SER A 375 3.05 22.20 -16.78
N ARG A 376 2.75 21.85 -15.52
CA ARG A 376 3.16 22.58 -14.32
C ARG A 376 4.03 21.70 -13.44
N ASP A 377 3.59 21.26 -12.26
CA ASP A 377 4.46 20.54 -11.33
C ASP A 377 4.27 19.01 -11.40
N GLY A 378 5.31 18.25 -11.06
CA GLY A 378 5.27 16.79 -11.08
C GLY A 378 4.35 16.25 -9.97
N ILE A 379 4.83 16.30 -8.73
CA ILE A 379 4.07 15.87 -7.54
C ILE A 379 3.87 17.07 -6.61
N VAL A 380 2.62 17.37 -6.27
CA VAL A 380 2.25 18.51 -5.43
C VAL A 380 1.58 18.03 -4.15
N ILE A 381 2.19 18.34 -3.00
CA ILE A 381 1.58 18.18 -1.68
C ILE A 381 1.09 19.55 -1.24
N ARG A 382 -0.22 19.71 -1.03
CA ARG A 382 -0.78 21.01 -0.67
C ARG A 382 -1.89 20.96 0.37
N ALA A 383 -1.88 21.94 1.26
CA ALA A 383 -2.95 22.21 2.20
C ALA A 383 -3.15 23.74 2.29
N ASN A 384 -4.37 24.20 2.02
CA ASN A 384 -4.70 25.63 2.03
C ASN A 384 -5.93 25.89 2.89
N GLY A 385 -5.79 26.70 3.93
CA GLY A 385 -6.90 27.11 4.78
C GLY A 385 -6.95 26.36 6.10
N MET A 386 -7.54 27.01 7.11
CA MET A 386 -7.81 26.42 8.41
C MET A 386 -8.57 25.09 8.29
N GLY A 387 -7.97 24.02 8.80
CA GLY A 387 -8.53 22.66 8.79
C GLY A 387 -8.22 21.85 7.53
N ALA A 388 -7.58 22.44 6.51
CA ALA A 388 -6.99 21.67 5.41
C ALA A 388 -5.76 20.90 5.92
N SER A 389 -5.60 19.66 5.46
CA SER A 389 -4.55 18.76 5.95
C SER A 389 -4.06 17.79 4.87
N ALA A 390 -2.75 17.69 4.76
CA ALA A 390 -2.03 16.66 4.01
C ALA A 390 -0.85 16.14 4.86
N GLN A 391 -1.20 15.49 5.95
CA GLN A 391 -0.26 14.96 6.94
C GLN A 391 0.04 13.48 6.72
N ASN A 392 1.22 13.03 7.14
CA ASN A 392 1.70 11.65 6.98
C ASN A 392 1.69 11.22 5.50
N VAL A 393 2.25 12.07 4.64
CA VAL A 393 2.41 11.80 3.20
C VAL A 393 3.78 11.19 2.94
N ALA A 394 3.83 10.05 2.27
CA ALA A 394 5.06 9.39 1.85
C ALA A 394 5.21 9.43 0.33
N ILE A 395 6.33 9.97 -0.16
CA ILE A 395 6.71 9.87 -1.58
C ILE A 395 7.97 9.01 -1.66
N GLN A 396 7.87 7.88 -2.36
CA GLN A 396 8.88 6.82 -2.27
C GLN A 396 9.22 6.24 -3.63
N ASN A 397 10.51 6.17 -3.98
CA ASN A 397 10.97 5.50 -5.22
C ASN A 397 10.25 6.03 -6.48
N VAL A 398 10.15 7.36 -6.59
CA VAL A 398 9.49 8.03 -7.72
C VAL A 398 10.50 8.74 -8.59
N ASN A 399 10.16 8.95 -9.86
CA ASN A 399 10.90 9.84 -10.74
C ASN A 399 10.01 11.03 -11.08
N ALA A 400 10.47 12.26 -10.87
CA ALA A 400 9.75 13.48 -11.27
C ALA A 400 10.66 14.34 -12.16
N THR A 401 10.42 14.29 -13.48
CA THR A 401 11.31 14.86 -14.49
C THR A 401 10.57 15.66 -15.56
N ASN A 402 11.25 16.61 -16.20
CA ASN A 402 10.70 17.49 -17.24
C ASN A 402 9.44 18.26 -16.84
N ASN A 403 9.22 18.48 -15.54
CA ASN A 403 8.13 19.32 -15.01
C ASN A 403 8.68 20.73 -14.71
N ARG A 404 7.83 21.65 -14.25
CA ARG A 404 8.27 22.92 -13.65
C ARG A 404 9.03 22.67 -12.36
N MET A 405 8.35 22.16 -11.33
CA MET A 405 8.96 21.57 -10.14
C MET A 405 8.84 20.05 -10.20
N GLY A 406 9.87 19.31 -9.80
CA GLY A 406 9.76 17.86 -9.66
C GLY A 406 8.77 17.48 -8.56
N ILE A 407 9.06 17.89 -7.32
CA ILE A 407 8.18 17.73 -6.16
C ILE A 407 7.99 19.09 -5.49
N PHE A 408 6.74 19.53 -5.31
CA PHE A 408 6.40 20.78 -4.67
C PHE A 408 5.56 20.54 -3.42
N ILE A 409 6.05 21.00 -2.28
CA ILE A 409 5.39 20.89 -0.97
C ILE A 409 5.04 22.29 -0.51
N HIS A 410 3.74 22.60 -0.44
CA HIS A 410 3.27 23.97 -0.24
C HIS A 410 2.05 24.04 0.69
N GLY A 411 2.24 24.65 1.86
CA GLY A 411 1.20 24.90 2.86
C GLY A 411 0.91 26.39 2.96
N THR A 412 -0.37 26.77 2.95
CA THR A 412 -0.79 28.19 3.04
C THR A 412 -1.96 28.37 3.98
N ASN A 413 -2.11 29.57 4.57
CA ASN A 413 -3.31 30.01 5.28
C ASN A 413 -3.79 28.99 6.35
N ASP A 414 -2.91 28.53 7.24
CA ASP A 414 -3.18 27.54 8.31
C ASP A 414 -3.39 26.08 7.84
N GLY A 415 -3.03 25.74 6.61
CA GLY A 415 -3.03 24.35 6.13
C GLY A 415 -1.93 23.51 6.78
N ALA A 416 -2.23 22.31 7.26
CA ALA A 416 -1.27 21.41 7.90
C ALA A 416 -0.64 20.42 6.92
N ILE A 417 0.68 20.27 6.94
CA ILE A 417 1.44 19.32 6.12
C ILE A 417 2.43 18.53 6.97
N SER A 418 2.52 17.22 6.72
CA SER A 418 3.72 16.47 7.08
C SER A 418 4.04 15.44 6.02
N ALA A 419 5.26 15.47 5.50
CA ALA A 419 5.66 14.68 4.35
C ALA A 419 7.11 14.19 4.45
N HIS A 420 7.34 12.93 4.11
CA HIS A 420 8.69 12.40 3.94
C HIS A 420 8.91 11.93 2.51
N ILE A 421 10.10 12.22 1.98
CA ILE A 421 10.49 11.90 0.60
C ILE A 421 11.74 11.02 0.66
N GLU A 422 11.70 9.85 0.02
CA GLU A 422 12.85 8.97 -0.10
C GLU A 422 12.93 8.26 -1.45
N GLY A 423 14.14 7.97 -1.92
CA GLY A 423 14.35 7.30 -3.20
C GLY A 423 13.81 8.08 -4.40
N ALA A 424 13.54 9.38 -4.26
CA ALA A 424 13.00 10.19 -5.35
C ALA A 424 14.12 10.68 -6.28
N THR A 425 13.91 10.60 -7.58
CA THR A 425 14.80 11.22 -8.59
C THR A 425 14.12 12.44 -9.18
N THR A 426 14.68 13.63 -8.96
CA THR A 426 14.18 14.90 -9.51
C THR A 426 15.24 15.57 -10.38
N THR A 427 15.03 15.51 -11.69
CA THR A 427 16.03 15.96 -12.68
C THR A 427 15.37 16.54 -13.92
N ALA A 428 16.07 17.42 -14.64
CA ALA A 428 15.61 18.07 -15.86
C ALA A 428 14.28 18.84 -15.71
N ASN A 429 13.90 19.22 -14.49
CA ASN A 429 12.76 20.11 -14.28
C ASN A 429 13.15 21.53 -14.68
N THR A 430 12.24 22.31 -15.24
CA THR A 430 12.55 23.65 -15.77
C THR A 430 12.87 24.67 -14.67
N GLN A 431 12.42 24.41 -13.44
CA GLN A 431 12.78 25.17 -12.25
C GLN A 431 13.53 24.27 -11.26
N HIS A 432 12.92 23.88 -10.14
CA HIS A 432 13.61 23.15 -9.07
C HIS A 432 13.30 21.65 -9.08
N GLY A 433 14.24 20.85 -8.54
CA GLY A 433 14.01 19.43 -8.31
C GLY A 433 12.97 19.20 -7.22
N ILE A 434 13.23 19.75 -6.03
CA ILE A 434 12.28 19.79 -4.91
C ILE A 434 12.12 21.22 -4.43
N ALA A 435 10.88 21.65 -4.20
CA ALA A 435 10.56 22.93 -3.58
C ALA A 435 9.77 22.70 -2.29
N VAL A 436 10.28 23.23 -1.18
CA VAL A 436 9.64 23.21 0.14
C VAL A 436 9.25 24.63 0.49
N TYR A 437 7.94 24.89 0.58
CA TYR A 437 7.42 26.22 0.81
C TYR A 437 6.37 26.24 1.93
N ASP A 438 6.76 26.84 3.05
CA ASP A 438 5.89 27.10 4.19
C ASP A 438 5.41 28.55 4.20
N ASP A 439 4.10 28.75 4.05
CA ASP A 439 3.38 30.01 4.32
C ASP A 439 2.17 29.72 5.24
N THR A 440 2.33 28.80 6.19
CA THR A 440 1.28 28.40 7.13
C THR A 440 1.68 28.68 8.57
N ASP A 441 0.73 29.11 9.41
CA ASP A 441 0.92 29.17 10.87
C ASP A 441 0.61 27.82 11.56
N SER A 442 0.42 26.75 10.78
CA SER A 442 0.04 25.40 11.23
C SER A 442 1.23 24.43 11.29
N LEU A 443 0.96 23.12 11.46
CA LEU A 443 2.01 22.10 11.35
C LEU A 443 2.52 22.06 9.91
N PHE A 444 3.83 22.17 9.72
CA PHE A 444 4.48 21.95 8.43
C PHE A 444 5.78 21.18 8.67
N GLU A 445 5.83 19.87 8.40
CA GLU A 445 7.00 19.05 8.70
C GLU A 445 7.46 18.27 7.46
N VAL A 446 8.69 18.49 7.03
CA VAL A 446 9.26 17.83 5.83
C VAL A 446 10.57 17.13 6.18
N ASP A 447 10.71 15.89 5.73
CA ASP A 447 11.91 15.08 5.90
C ASP A 447 12.36 14.49 4.54
N LEU A 448 13.46 15.01 4.01
CA LEU A 448 14.09 14.48 2.79
C LEU A 448 15.23 13.52 3.12
N GLY A 449 15.44 13.16 4.39
CA GLY A 449 16.39 12.15 4.82
C GLY A 449 16.99 12.41 6.20
N GLY A 450 16.95 11.39 7.06
CA GLY A 450 17.54 11.39 8.40
C GLY A 450 16.86 12.30 9.41
N GLY A 451 15.64 12.77 9.13
CA GLY A 451 14.83 13.60 10.00
C GLY A 451 13.87 12.81 10.89
N ALA A 452 12.88 13.51 11.45
CA ALA A 452 11.96 12.97 12.46
C ALA A 452 10.83 12.11 11.88
N LEU A 453 10.52 12.26 10.59
CA LEU A 453 9.48 11.47 9.91
C LEU A 453 10.01 10.12 9.41
N GLY A 454 11.33 9.92 9.45
CA GLY A 454 11.96 8.62 9.20
C GLY A 454 12.33 8.39 7.74
N SER A 455 12.43 9.42 6.91
CA SER A 455 12.99 9.27 5.55
C SER A 455 14.40 8.73 5.63
N SER A 456 14.70 7.72 4.82
CA SER A 456 16.07 7.22 4.67
C SER A 456 16.96 8.13 3.81
N GLY A 457 16.36 9.09 3.09
CA GLY A 457 17.01 9.88 2.04
C GLY A 457 17.03 9.11 0.73
N ASN A 458 18.21 8.89 0.16
CA ASN A 458 18.42 8.26 -1.14
C ASN A 458 17.75 8.99 -2.30
N ASN A 459 17.49 10.28 -2.14
CA ASN A 459 16.98 11.11 -3.22
C ASN A 459 18.13 11.52 -4.15
N VAL A 460 17.83 11.64 -5.45
CA VAL A 460 18.71 12.17 -6.49
C VAL A 460 18.20 13.54 -6.90
N LEU A 461 18.96 14.58 -6.55
CA LEU A 461 18.62 15.99 -6.80
C LEU A 461 19.71 16.58 -7.70
N THR A 462 19.47 16.66 -9.01
CA THR A 462 20.50 17.14 -9.96
C THR A 462 19.93 17.57 -11.30
N GLY A 463 20.57 18.56 -11.93
CA GLY A 463 20.36 18.90 -13.34
C GLY A 463 19.00 19.55 -13.61
N ASN A 464 18.48 20.32 -12.66
CA ASN A 464 17.29 21.13 -12.85
C ASN A 464 17.66 22.53 -13.42
N GLY A 465 16.69 23.25 -13.98
CA GLY A 465 16.94 24.49 -14.73
C GLY A 465 17.28 25.70 -13.86
N LEU A 466 16.79 25.71 -12.61
CA LEU A 466 17.23 26.58 -11.54
C LEU A 466 17.97 25.72 -10.50
N GLU A 467 17.87 26.02 -9.21
CA GLU A 467 18.50 25.25 -8.14
C GLU A 467 17.82 23.89 -7.91
N ASP A 468 18.57 22.86 -7.53
CA ASP A 468 18.04 21.52 -7.25
C ASP A 468 17.06 21.48 -6.07
N LEU A 469 17.26 22.37 -5.09
CA LEU A 469 16.39 22.54 -3.92
C LEU A 469 16.02 24.02 -3.73
N ALA A 470 14.72 24.31 -3.60
CA ALA A 470 14.23 25.59 -3.08
C ALA A 470 13.61 25.38 -1.69
N VAL A 471 13.91 26.27 -0.75
CA VAL A 471 13.47 26.17 0.64
C VAL A 471 13.05 27.53 1.22
N ASP A 472 11.81 27.57 1.68
CA ASP A 472 11.33 28.52 2.68
C ASP A 472 10.60 27.70 3.73
N TYR A 473 11.22 27.56 4.90
CA TYR A 473 10.82 26.64 5.96
C TYR A 473 10.70 27.37 7.30
N ASP A 474 10.36 28.66 7.25
CA ASP A 474 10.15 29.53 8.40
C ASP A 474 11.30 29.53 9.41
N GLY A 475 12.54 29.55 8.90
CA GLY A 475 13.74 29.58 9.74
C GLY A 475 14.06 28.26 10.45
N ARG A 476 13.30 27.19 10.19
CA ARG A 476 13.55 25.85 10.74
C ARG A 476 14.60 25.10 9.92
N THR A 477 15.00 23.95 10.44
CA THR A 477 15.97 23.06 9.78
C THR A 477 15.27 22.00 8.95
N LEU A 478 15.54 21.98 7.65
CA LEU A 478 15.13 20.91 6.73
C LEU A 478 16.21 19.83 6.71
N SER A 479 15.86 18.60 7.08
CA SER A 479 16.79 17.46 7.02
C SER A 479 16.84 16.89 5.61
N VAL A 480 18.03 16.85 5.02
CA VAL A 480 18.26 16.37 3.63
C VAL A 480 19.44 15.39 3.55
N ARG A 481 19.62 14.60 4.61
CA ARG A 481 20.75 13.66 4.73
C ARG A 481 20.58 12.46 3.80
N ASN A 482 21.70 11.83 3.49
CA ASN A 482 21.83 10.64 2.65
C ASN A 482 21.22 10.81 1.25
N ASN A 483 21.23 12.02 0.72
CA ASN A 483 20.85 12.28 -0.67
C ASN A 483 22.08 12.38 -1.57
N TRP A 484 21.89 12.09 -2.85
CA TRP A 484 22.88 12.31 -3.89
C TRP A 484 22.54 13.57 -4.68
N TRP A 485 23.55 14.41 -4.88
CA TRP A 485 23.39 15.78 -5.39
C TRP A 485 24.16 15.98 -6.71
N GLY A 486 24.28 14.93 -7.53
CA GLY A 486 25.19 14.94 -8.69
C GLY A 486 26.68 14.81 -8.32
N GLN A 487 27.08 15.20 -7.11
CA GLN A 487 28.45 15.08 -6.61
C GLN A 487 28.56 14.44 -5.21
N ALA A 488 29.72 13.84 -4.95
CA ALA A 488 30.02 13.12 -3.71
C ALA A 488 30.44 14.03 -2.55
N SER A 489 30.15 15.33 -2.59
CA SER A 489 30.51 16.30 -1.55
C SER A 489 29.32 17.12 -1.01
N GLY A 490 28.10 16.83 -1.47
CA GLY A 490 26.90 17.61 -1.16
C GLY A 490 26.32 18.29 -2.42
N PRO A 491 25.40 19.26 -2.27
CA PRO A 491 24.75 19.99 -3.37
C PRO A 491 25.71 20.36 -4.48
N ASP A 492 25.40 20.07 -5.75
CA ASP A 492 26.29 20.38 -6.88
C ASP A 492 26.80 21.83 -6.79
N ALA A 493 28.09 21.99 -7.05
CA ALA A 493 28.80 23.25 -7.03
C ALA A 493 29.12 23.73 -8.46
N ASP A 494 28.66 23.01 -9.48
CA ASP A 494 28.62 23.55 -10.81
C ASP A 494 27.57 24.66 -10.87
N THR A 495 27.92 25.74 -11.55
CA THR A 495 27.02 26.88 -11.76
C THR A 495 25.79 26.38 -12.51
N PRO A 496 24.56 26.55 -11.98
CA PRO A 496 23.39 26.58 -12.85
C PRO A 496 23.59 27.71 -13.86
N ASP A 497 22.89 27.67 -15.00
CA ASP A 497 23.07 28.64 -16.10
C ASP A 497 22.93 30.13 -15.65
N ILE A 498 22.37 30.34 -14.46
CA ILE A 498 22.06 31.62 -13.81
C ILE A 498 23.14 32.22 -12.88
N GLY A 499 24.14 31.48 -12.38
CA GLY A 499 25.17 32.06 -11.49
C GLY A 499 25.59 31.20 -10.30
N ILE A 500 26.60 31.66 -9.54
CA ILE A 500 27.43 30.93 -8.56
C ILE A 500 26.73 30.00 -7.53
N THR A 501 27.54 29.12 -6.93
CA THR A 501 27.18 28.07 -5.96
C THR A 501 26.61 28.59 -4.64
N PRO A 502 25.72 27.86 -3.94
CA PRO A 502 25.30 26.45 -4.13
C PRO A 502 23.93 26.26 -4.82
N GLN A 503 23.62 25.03 -5.25
CA GLN A 503 22.32 24.61 -5.84
C GLN A 503 21.15 24.56 -4.83
N ILE A 504 21.09 25.53 -3.92
CA ILE A 504 20.01 25.70 -2.95
C ILE A 504 19.56 27.15 -2.98
N TYR A 505 18.27 27.35 -3.26
CA TYR A 505 17.62 28.64 -3.13
C TYR A 505 16.92 28.76 -1.77
N TYR A 506 17.18 29.86 -1.06
CA TYR A 506 16.51 30.22 0.19
C TYR A 506 15.48 31.32 -0.08
N GLY A 507 14.20 30.96 -0.01
CA GLY A 507 13.08 31.87 -0.22
C GLY A 507 11.91 31.24 -0.98
N ALA A 508 10.81 31.99 -1.09
CA ALA A 508 9.59 31.59 -1.76
C ALA A 508 9.84 31.41 -3.27
N PRO A 509 9.52 30.25 -3.87
CA PRO A 509 9.76 29.94 -5.29
C PRO A 509 8.66 30.49 -6.21
N ILE A 510 8.33 31.77 -6.09
CA ILE A 510 7.32 32.45 -6.93
C ILE A 510 8.01 32.92 -8.21
N ASN A 511 8.21 31.97 -9.13
CA ASN A 511 8.99 32.17 -10.35
C ASN A 511 8.14 32.38 -11.61
N ASP A 512 6.82 32.16 -11.54
CA ASP A 512 5.93 32.36 -12.69
C ASP A 512 5.97 33.81 -13.13
N GLY A 513 6.31 34.05 -14.40
CA GLY A 513 6.46 35.38 -14.96
C GLY A 513 7.66 36.17 -14.42
N LEU A 514 8.58 35.54 -13.68
CA LEU A 514 9.78 36.21 -13.17
C LEU A 514 10.73 36.52 -14.33
N ALA A 515 11.06 37.80 -14.49
CA ALA A 515 11.87 38.34 -15.58
C ALA A 515 13.27 38.76 -15.12
N GLY A 516 13.46 39.03 -13.83
CA GLY A 516 14.75 39.32 -13.23
C GLY A 516 14.67 39.22 -11.71
N HIS A 517 15.70 38.64 -11.09
CA HIS A 517 15.77 38.46 -9.64
C HIS A 517 17.21 38.54 -9.15
N TRP A 518 17.50 39.54 -8.31
CA TRP A 518 18.82 39.72 -7.70
C TRP A 518 18.67 39.87 -6.19
N THR A 519 19.16 38.90 -5.40
CA THR A 519 19.20 39.05 -3.94
C THR A 519 20.29 39.95 -3.45
N PHE A 520 21.42 39.90 -4.13
CA PHE A 520 22.68 40.40 -3.61
C PHE A 520 23.25 39.61 -2.43
N ASP A 521 22.85 38.35 -2.30
CA ASP A 521 23.49 37.40 -1.40
C ASP A 521 24.91 37.10 -1.87
N THR A 522 25.77 36.70 -0.94
CA THR A 522 27.16 36.34 -1.19
C THR A 522 27.25 35.15 -2.14
N GLU A 523 26.30 34.22 -2.03
CA GLU A 523 26.14 33.09 -2.95
C GLU A 523 25.69 33.48 -4.34
N TRP A 524 25.29 34.73 -4.60
CA TRP A 524 24.79 35.21 -5.89
C TRP A 524 25.40 36.55 -6.32
N THR A 525 26.52 36.93 -5.69
CA THR A 525 27.22 38.20 -5.96
C THR A 525 28.73 38.00 -5.90
N THR A 526 29.44 38.63 -6.82
CA THR A 526 30.91 38.74 -6.84
C THR A 526 31.32 40.21 -6.84
N ASP A 527 32.62 40.50 -6.81
CA ASP A 527 33.12 41.88 -6.88
C ASP A 527 32.71 42.63 -8.15
N THR A 528 32.28 41.94 -9.21
CA THR A 528 31.92 42.54 -10.50
C THR A 528 30.52 42.18 -10.99
N THR A 529 29.85 41.20 -10.40
CA THR A 529 28.63 40.61 -10.98
C THR A 529 27.59 40.29 -9.91
N ALA A 530 26.35 40.76 -10.12
CA ALA A 530 25.15 40.30 -9.42
C ALA A 530 24.42 39.33 -10.34
N TYR A 531 24.25 38.09 -9.92
CA TYR A 531 23.69 37.04 -10.75
C TYR A 531 22.15 37.04 -10.73
N ASP A 532 21.54 36.80 -11.89
CA ASP A 532 20.09 36.79 -12.06
C ASP A 532 19.50 35.40 -11.83
N ARG A 533 18.71 35.25 -10.77
CA ARG A 533 18.10 33.97 -10.39
C ARG A 533 16.78 33.65 -11.10
N SER A 534 16.31 34.53 -12.00
CA SER A 534 15.03 34.32 -12.68
C SER A 534 15.03 33.23 -13.76
N GLY A 535 16.19 32.65 -14.09
CA GLY A 535 16.33 31.76 -15.25
C GLY A 535 16.55 32.49 -16.58
N GLN A 536 16.53 33.83 -16.58
CA GLN A 536 16.60 34.63 -17.81
C GLN A 536 18.02 35.11 -18.17
N GLY A 537 19.01 34.85 -17.32
CA GLY A 537 20.41 35.17 -17.56
C GLY A 537 20.74 36.68 -17.55
N ASN A 538 19.93 37.51 -16.90
CA ASN A 538 20.11 38.97 -16.83
C ASN A 538 21.15 39.36 -15.76
N ASN A 539 22.36 38.79 -15.83
CA ASN A 539 23.43 39.07 -14.88
C ASN A 539 23.83 40.56 -14.93
N GLY A 540 23.82 41.21 -13.77
CA GLY A 540 24.17 42.61 -13.60
C GLY A 540 25.67 42.82 -13.43
N THR A 541 26.23 43.82 -14.12
CA THR A 541 27.62 44.24 -13.92
C THR A 541 27.69 45.35 -12.87
N LEU A 542 28.41 45.12 -11.77
CA LEU A 542 28.68 46.13 -10.74
C LEU A 542 29.74 47.10 -11.26
N THR A 543 29.49 48.40 -11.12
CA THR A 543 30.34 49.47 -11.65
C THR A 543 30.54 50.59 -10.63
N GLY A 544 31.53 51.46 -10.86
CA GLY A 544 31.80 52.61 -10.00
C GLY A 544 32.54 52.28 -8.70
N GLY A 545 33.02 51.05 -8.53
CA GLY A 545 33.64 50.60 -7.28
C GLY A 545 32.68 49.83 -6.36
N LEU A 546 31.41 49.70 -6.77
CA LEU A 546 30.47 48.77 -6.15
C LEU A 546 31.02 47.34 -6.24
N SER A 547 31.10 46.64 -5.12
CA SER A 547 31.67 45.29 -4.99
C SER A 547 31.12 44.59 -3.74
N LEU A 548 31.62 43.41 -3.40
CA LEU A 548 31.27 42.72 -2.15
C LEU A 548 31.65 43.53 -0.90
N ALA A 549 32.60 44.47 -1.00
CA ALA A 549 32.93 45.37 0.10
C ALA A 549 31.78 46.32 0.49
N ASN A 550 30.77 46.46 -0.38
CA ASN A 550 29.57 47.26 -0.15
C ASN A 550 28.38 46.41 0.28
N GLN A 551 28.59 45.11 0.48
CA GLN A 551 27.55 44.22 0.97
C GLN A 551 27.28 44.50 2.45
N VAL A 552 26.01 44.53 2.82
CA VAL A 552 25.53 44.79 4.19
C VAL A 552 24.50 43.74 4.58
N ALA A 553 24.18 43.65 5.87
CA ALA A 553 23.08 42.79 6.32
C ALA A 553 21.76 43.25 5.68
N GLY A 554 21.14 42.32 4.94
CA GLY A 554 19.83 42.44 4.33
C GLY A 554 18.71 41.98 5.27
N GLN A 555 17.48 42.07 4.78
CA GLN A 555 16.34 41.41 5.40
C GLN A 555 16.25 39.96 4.96
N ASN A 556 16.56 39.72 3.68
CA ASN A 556 16.57 38.40 3.08
C ASN A 556 18.02 37.93 2.94
N ARG A 557 18.76 37.95 4.06
CA ARG A 557 20.20 37.67 4.23
C ARG A 557 21.11 38.85 3.97
N GLU A 558 21.60 39.07 2.75
CA GLU A 558 22.52 40.17 2.44
C GLU A 558 21.96 41.15 1.40
N ALA A 559 22.62 42.30 1.26
CA ALA A 559 22.14 43.42 0.46
C ALA A 559 23.29 44.28 -0.06
N LEU A 560 23.04 45.20 -1.00
CA LEU A 560 24.04 46.19 -1.45
C LEU A 560 23.73 47.61 -0.96
N ASP A 561 24.78 48.33 -0.56
CA ASP A 561 24.78 49.74 -0.18
C ASP A 561 25.33 50.63 -1.32
N PHE A 562 24.47 51.52 -1.84
CA PHE A 562 24.75 52.41 -2.95
C PHE A 562 25.10 53.82 -2.45
N ASP A 563 26.17 54.39 -2.98
CA ASP A 563 26.77 55.63 -2.48
C ASP A 563 26.15 56.93 -3.02
N GLY A 564 25.23 56.85 -3.98
CA GLY A 564 24.63 58.02 -4.63
C GLY A 564 25.56 58.84 -5.53
N ILE A 565 26.81 58.40 -5.75
CA ILE A 565 27.81 59.12 -6.53
C ILE A 565 28.11 58.37 -7.83
N ASN A 566 28.54 57.11 -7.74
CA ASN A 566 28.94 56.33 -8.91
C ASN A 566 28.61 54.83 -8.82
N HIS A 567 28.13 54.32 -7.68
CA HIS A 567 27.68 52.93 -7.57
C HIS A 567 26.46 52.67 -8.47
N LEU A 568 26.58 51.68 -9.35
CA LEU A 568 25.61 51.37 -10.39
C LEU A 568 25.72 49.90 -10.80
N ILE A 569 24.59 49.23 -11.01
CA ILE A 569 24.54 47.91 -11.67
C ILE A 569 23.93 48.08 -13.05
N THR A 570 24.60 47.59 -14.09
CA THR A 570 24.10 47.66 -15.47
C THR A 570 23.82 46.27 -16.04
N TYR A 571 22.71 46.13 -16.74
CA TYR A 571 22.26 44.86 -17.34
C TYR A 571 22.32 44.89 -18.88
N GLY A 572 22.79 45.99 -19.46
CA GLY A 572 22.72 46.20 -20.91
C GLY A 572 21.29 46.50 -21.35
N ASN A 573 20.77 45.68 -22.27
CA ASN A 573 19.42 45.82 -22.85
C ASN A 573 18.82 44.43 -23.15
N PRO A 574 18.50 43.62 -22.12
CA PRO A 574 18.00 42.27 -22.32
C PRO A 574 16.53 42.26 -22.73
N ALA A 575 16.15 41.33 -23.61
CA ALA A 575 14.79 41.23 -24.16
C ALA A 575 13.72 40.87 -23.11
N SER A 576 14.10 40.07 -22.10
CA SER A 576 13.26 39.63 -20.97
C SER A 576 12.75 40.79 -20.11
N LEU A 577 13.52 41.87 -19.99
CA LEU A 577 13.15 43.07 -19.23
C LEU A 577 12.42 44.10 -20.09
N LEU A 578 12.04 43.79 -21.33
CA LEU A 578 11.26 44.68 -22.20
C LEU A 578 9.75 44.45 -22.02
N ILE A 579 9.25 44.81 -20.84
CA ILE A 579 7.88 44.55 -20.39
C ILE A 579 6.96 45.73 -20.79
N ASP A 580 5.79 45.44 -21.38
CA ASP A 580 4.98 46.44 -22.10
C ASP A 580 3.52 46.57 -21.67
N ASN A 581 3.07 45.75 -20.73
CA ASN A 581 1.68 45.73 -20.26
C ASN A 581 1.62 45.47 -18.76
N ASN A 582 1.79 44.21 -18.36
CA ASN A 582 1.67 43.82 -16.96
C ASN A 582 3.05 43.70 -16.35
N ILE A 583 3.27 44.37 -15.22
CA ILE A 583 4.57 44.39 -14.57
C ILE A 583 4.41 44.43 -13.06
N SER A 584 5.27 43.70 -12.35
CA SER A 584 5.45 43.93 -10.92
C SER A 584 6.92 44.11 -10.60
N ILE A 585 7.21 45.02 -9.66
CA ILE A 585 8.54 45.18 -9.08
C ILE A 585 8.39 45.14 -7.58
N ILE A 586 9.19 44.33 -6.92
CA ILE A 586 9.18 44.19 -5.47
C ILE A 586 10.60 44.12 -4.94
N SER A 587 10.88 44.80 -3.83
CA SER A 587 12.20 44.82 -3.20
C SER A 587 12.12 45.30 -1.76
N LYS A 588 13.12 44.95 -0.95
CA LYS A 588 13.37 45.55 0.36
C LYS A 588 14.32 46.73 0.18
N ILE A 589 13.96 47.90 0.71
CA ILE A 589 14.66 49.15 0.37
C ILE A 589 14.77 50.13 1.55
N GLN A 590 15.93 50.80 1.65
CA GLN A 590 16.13 52.01 2.44
C GLN A 590 16.70 53.11 1.54
N THR A 591 16.09 54.29 1.55
CA THR A 591 16.48 55.40 0.66
C THR A 591 17.22 56.49 1.45
N LEU A 592 18.42 56.88 1.04
CA LEU A 592 19.18 57.97 1.70
C LEU A 592 19.35 59.20 0.80
N SER A 593 18.96 59.08 -0.47
CA SER A 593 19.05 60.15 -1.45
C SER A 593 18.32 61.42 -1.02
N THR A 594 19.05 62.55 -1.02
CA THR A 594 18.52 63.90 -0.79
C THR A 594 18.28 64.67 -2.08
N LYS A 595 18.50 64.04 -3.23
CA LYS A 595 18.34 64.65 -4.54
C LYS A 595 16.85 64.92 -4.82
N THR A 596 16.58 65.94 -5.64
CA THR A 596 15.22 66.18 -6.16
C THR A 596 14.71 64.96 -6.92
N GLU A 597 15.58 64.27 -7.65
CA GLU A 597 15.28 63.03 -8.35
C GLU A 597 16.50 62.08 -8.36
N SER A 598 16.28 60.78 -8.11
CA SER A 598 17.31 59.74 -8.21
C SER A 598 16.69 58.37 -8.52
N THR A 599 17.33 57.53 -9.32
CA THR A 599 16.76 56.28 -9.85
C THR A 599 17.13 55.07 -9.00
N ILE A 600 16.15 54.28 -8.57
CA ILE A 600 16.40 52.99 -7.89
C ILE A 600 16.60 51.91 -8.95
N PHE A 601 15.63 51.74 -9.85
CA PHE A 601 15.69 50.82 -10.98
C PHE A 601 15.12 51.52 -12.22
N ALA A 602 15.73 51.30 -13.38
CA ALA A 602 15.17 51.74 -14.65
C ALA A 602 15.42 50.74 -15.74
N GLU A 603 14.39 50.49 -16.54
CA GLU A 603 14.52 50.16 -17.96
C GLU A 603 14.26 51.47 -18.70
N SER A 604 15.33 52.10 -19.24
CA SER A 604 15.24 53.43 -19.83
C SER A 604 15.88 53.46 -21.21
N GLY A 605 15.11 53.77 -22.24
CA GLY A 605 15.60 53.97 -23.59
C GLY A 605 14.74 54.92 -24.39
N ALA A 606 15.28 55.39 -25.51
CA ALA A 606 14.53 56.19 -26.45
C ALA A 606 14.15 55.37 -27.66
N ILE A 607 12.90 54.91 -27.65
CA ILE A 607 11.92 55.04 -28.72
C ILE A 607 10.67 54.40 -28.14
N VAL A 608 9.73 55.26 -27.73
CA VAL A 608 8.28 55.12 -27.91
C VAL A 608 7.56 53.98 -27.18
N VAL A 609 8.22 52.96 -26.63
CA VAL A 609 7.47 51.84 -26.09
C VAL A 609 8.25 51.06 -25.04
N ARG A 610 7.62 50.75 -23.90
CA ARG A 610 8.10 49.82 -22.87
C ARG A 610 9.14 50.37 -21.88
N ASP A 611 9.02 51.64 -21.47
CA ASP A 611 9.86 52.18 -20.37
C ASP A 611 9.20 51.89 -19.01
N TYR A 612 10.02 51.57 -18.01
CA TYR A 612 9.57 51.61 -16.63
C TYR A 612 10.69 52.01 -15.70
N GLN A 613 10.34 52.80 -14.68
CA GLN A 613 11.30 53.38 -13.76
C GLN A 613 10.73 53.41 -12.35
N LEU A 614 11.49 52.89 -11.41
CA LEU A 614 11.32 53.11 -9.98
C LEU A 614 12.36 54.13 -9.52
N TYR A 615 11.92 55.28 -9.03
CA TYR A 615 12.81 56.40 -8.67
C TYR A 615 12.29 57.16 -7.46
N LEU A 616 13.15 57.93 -6.78
CA LEU A 616 12.70 58.92 -5.80
C LEU A 616 12.51 60.27 -6.47
N ARG A 617 11.44 60.97 -6.07
CA ARG A 617 11.23 62.39 -6.37
C ARG A 617 10.74 63.11 -5.13
N ASN A 618 11.44 64.16 -4.70
CA ASN A 618 11.07 64.94 -3.50
C ASN A 618 10.84 64.09 -2.24
N GLY A 619 11.58 62.98 -2.07
CA GLY A 619 11.44 62.07 -0.93
C GLY A 619 10.27 61.07 -1.02
N GLU A 620 9.58 61.01 -2.15
CA GLU A 620 8.54 59.99 -2.43
C GLU A 620 9.09 58.97 -3.43
N ILE A 621 8.75 57.68 -3.27
CA ILE A 621 9.05 56.68 -4.30
C ILE A 621 8.01 56.84 -5.40
N VAL A 622 8.45 56.92 -6.64
CA VAL A 622 7.62 57.06 -7.83
C VAL A 622 7.90 55.88 -8.73
N PHE A 623 6.83 55.27 -9.22
CA PHE A 623 6.92 54.34 -10.32
C PHE A 623 6.26 54.95 -11.55
N ARG A 624 6.92 54.77 -12.69
CA ARG A 624 6.46 55.17 -14.01
C ARG A 624 6.51 53.93 -14.92
N HIS A 625 5.47 53.74 -15.72
CA HIS A 625 5.43 52.74 -16.78
C HIS A 625 4.76 53.30 -18.03
N ALA A 626 5.37 53.08 -19.19
CA ALA A 626 4.82 53.42 -20.50
C ALA A 626 4.45 52.15 -21.26
N ASN A 627 3.19 52.08 -21.70
CA ASN A 627 2.68 50.94 -22.44
C ASN A 627 3.10 50.94 -23.92
N ALA A 628 2.56 49.95 -24.67
CA ALA A 628 2.73 49.77 -26.10
C ALA A 628 2.39 51.00 -26.99
N THR A 629 1.58 51.93 -26.48
CA THR A 629 0.91 52.99 -27.24
C THR A 629 1.28 54.40 -26.77
N GLU A 630 2.45 54.57 -26.14
CA GLU A 630 2.97 55.86 -25.62
C GLU A 630 2.20 56.45 -24.43
N THR A 631 1.28 55.69 -23.85
CA THR A 631 0.53 56.14 -22.68
C THR A 631 1.34 55.84 -21.42
N VAL A 632 1.75 56.91 -20.72
CA VAL A 632 2.49 56.81 -19.46
C VAL A 632 1.51 56.80 -18.29
N SER A 633 1.63 55.79 -17.42
CA SER A 633 1.04 55.78 -16.09
C SER A 633 2.13 56.02 -15.05
N SER A 634 1.82 56.83 -14.04
CA SER A 634 2.71 57.03 -12.90
C SER A 634 1.93 57.13 -11.61
N GLY A 635 2.45 56.51 -10.56
CA GLY A 635 1.97 56.69 -9.20
C GLY A 635 3.14 56.86 -8.24
N LYS A 636 2.84 57.32 -7.02
CA LYS A 636 3.86 57.66 -6.04
C LYS A 636 3.48 57.16 -4.65
N LEU A 637 4.40 56.48 -3.99
CA LEU A 637 4.29 56.02 -2.62
C LEU A 637 4.95 57.03 -1.67
N SER A 638 4.12 57.66 -0.85
CA SER A 638 4.57 58.51 0.27
C SER A 638 4.78 57.65 1.54
N GLY A 639 5.48 58.18 2.54
CA GLY A 639 5.56 57.56 3.88
C GLY A 639 6.88 56.87 4.21
N LEU A 640 7.81 56.75 3.25
CA LEU A 640 9.18 56.28 3.47
C LEU A 640 10.13 57.43 3.86
N THR A 641 9.81 58.14 4.94
CA THR A 641 10.63 59.26 5.45
C THR A 641 10.86 59.13 6.95
N GLY A 642 11.94 59.77 7.45
CA GLY A 642 12.27 59.77 8.87
C GLY A 642 12.39 58.35 9.46
N ALA A 643 11.68 58.07 10.56
CA ALA A 643 11.69 56.77 11.22
C ALA A 643 11.10 55.61 10.38
N ASN A 644 10.26 55.95 9.38
CA ASN A 644 9.66 54.97 8.47
C ASN A 644 10.60 54.55 7.33
N ASN A 645 11.74 55.21 7.18
CA ASN A 645 12.77 54.86 6.20
C ASN A 645 13.85 53.98 6.84
N ASN A 646 13.46 52.75 7.15
CA ASN A 646 14.34 51.71 7.69
C ASN A 646 14.45 50.56 6.68
N PHE A 647 15.51 49.78 6.77
CA PHE A 647 15.84 48.78 5.76
C PHE A 647 14.97 47.52 5.81
N SER A 648 13.99 47.44 6.72
CA SER A 648 13.02 46.33 6.76
C SER A 648 11.81 46.55 5.86
N ARG A 649 11.69 47.72 5.25
CA ARG A 649 10.53 48.09 4.43
C ARG A 649 10.51 47.32 3.12
N GLN A 650 9.38 46.70 2.80
CA GLN A 650 9.10 46.16 1.48
C GLN A 650 8.28 47.15 0.67
N VAL A 651 8.70 47.39 -0.56
CA VAL A 651 7.92 48.15 -1.54
C VAL A 651 7.60 47.22 -2.69
N ALA A 652 6.31 47.13 -3.03
CA ALA A 652 5.86 46.47 -4.24
C ALA A 652 5.07 47.44 -5.11
N PHE A 653 5.23 47.26 -6.41
CA PHE A 653 4.44 47.88 -7.45
C PHE A 653 3.89 46.77 -8.33
N THR A 654 2.62 46.86 -8.69
CA THR A 654 1.98 45.98 -9.68
C THR A 654 1.16 46.83 -10.63
N ALA A 655 1.20 46.53 -11.92
CA ALA A 655 0.35 47.16 -12.92
C ALA A 655 -0.30 46.13 -13.84
N GLU A 656 -1.60 46.30 -14.05
CA GLU A 656 -2.34 45.69 -15.15
C GLU A 656 -2.62 46.76 -16.21
N GLY A 657 -1.81 46.77 -17.27
CA GLY A 657 -1.81 47.85 -18.25
C GLY A 657 -1.41 49.20 -17.64
N LEU A 658 -2.38 50.09 -17.44
CA LEU A 658 -2.16 51.43 -16.87
C LEU A 658 -2.62 51.53 -15.40
N ASP A 659 -3.35 50.52 -14.92
CA ASP A 659 -3.87 50.48 -13.56
C ASP A 659 -2.78 50.00 -12.61
N ALA A 660 -2.20 50.94 -11.89
CA ALA A 660 -1.08 50.75 -10.99
C ALA A 660 -1.54 50.64 -9.54
N THR A 661 -0.99 49.67 -8.80
CA THR A 661 -1.18 49.52 -7.36
C THR A 661 0.19 49.44 -6.67
N PHE A 662 0.33 50.13 -5.54
CA PHE A 662 1.50 50.03 -4.69
C PHE A 662 1.17 49.32 -3.40
N TYR A 663 2.19 48.69 -2.83
CA TYR A 663 2.15 48.12 -1.51
C TYR A 663 3.36 48.61 -0.71
N LEU A 664 3.12 48.98 0.54
CA LEU A 664 4.15 49.20 1.54
C LEU A 664 3.92 48.18 2.65
N ASP A 665 4.89 47.31 2.88
CA ASP A 665 4.80 46.25 3.89
C ASP A 665 3.51 45.40 3.76
N ASN A 666 3.20 44.96 2.53
CA ASN A 666 1.99 44.22 2.15
C ASN A 666 0.65 45.00 2.28
N GLU A 667 0.66 46.24 2.77
CA GLU A 667 -0.55 47.08 2.79
C GLU A 667 -0.71 47.84 1.48
N GLN A 668 -1.85 47.66 0.81
CA GLN A 668 -2.18 48.40 -0.40
C GLN A 668 -2.24 49.91 -0.12
N ALA A 669 -1.39 50.68 -0.79
CA ALA A 669 -1.41 52.13 -0.72
C ALA A 669 -2.37 52.70 -1.78
N SER A 670 -3.39 53.45 -1.34
CA SER A 670 -4.27 54.20 -2.25
C SER A 670 -3.57 55.48 -2.67
N LEU A 671 -3.15 55.56 -3.94
CA LEU A 671 -2.33 56.67 -4.42
C LEU A 671 -2.95 57.29 -5.67
N PRO A 672 -3.01 58.62 -5.78
CA PRO A 672 -3.49 59.28 -6.98
C PRO A 672 -2.55 58.97 -8.16
N LEU A 673 -3.12 58.58 -9.30
CA LEU A 673 -2.42 58.67 -10.59
C LEU A 673 -1.95 60.11 -10.77
N ASP A 674 -0.63 60.32 -10.84
CA ASP A 674 -0.04 61.66 -10.84
C ASP A 674 -0.25 62.34 -12.21
N PHE A 675 -0.17 61.59 -13.32
CA PHE A 675 -0.40 62.12 -14.67
C PHE A 675 -0.55 61.02 -15.75
N GLN A 676 -1.26 61.33 -16.85
CA GLN A 676 -1.37 60.53 -18.07
C GLN A 676 -1.10 61.45 -19.28
N VAL A 677 -0.10 61.13 -20.10
CA VAL A 677 0.31 61.95 -21.27
C VAL A 677 0.91 61.08 -22.35
N ASN A 678 0.74 61.54 -23.59
CA ASN A 678 1.52 61.09 -24.74
C ASN A 678 2.84 61.88 -24.75
N ALA A 679 3.99 61.20 -24.61
CA ALA A 679 5.30 61.84 -24.52
C ALA A 679 6.08 61.73 -25.86
N THR A 680 6.82 62.79 -26.23
CA THR A 680 7.66 62.81 -27.44
C THR A 680 9.12 62.40 -27.13
N PRO A 681 9.78 61.51 -27.91
CA PRO A 681 11.11 60.96 -27.57
C PRO A 681 12.27 61.97 -27.69
N THR A 682 13.29 61.89 -26.82
CA THR A 682 14.44 62.83 -26.82
C THR A 682 15.85 62.25 -26.60
N ASN A 683 16.04 60.94 -26.43
CA ASN A 683 17.38 60.32 -26.24
C ASN A 683 17.69 59.28 -27.33
N THR A 684 18.83 58.56 -27.31
CA THR A 684 19.19 57.55 -28.33
C THR A 684 19.85 56.26 -27.77
N SER A 685 20.09 56.14 -26.45
CA SER A 685 20.67 54.92 -25.85
C SER A 685 19.73 54.27 -24.83
N ARG A 686 19.42 52.98 -25.01
CA ARG A 686 18.62 52.15 -24.06
C ARG A 686 19.52 51.45 -23.05
N ARG A 687 19.12 51.46 -21.77
CA ARG A 687 19.87 50.93 -20.64
C ARG A 687 18.91 50.45 -19.55
N THR A 688 19.15 49.22 -19.11
CA THR A 688 18.59 48.69 -17.87
C THR A 688 19.62 48.78 -16.76
N SER A 689 19.26 49.36 -15.62
CA SER A 689 20.19 49.59 -14.52
C SER A 689 19.53 49.80 -13.16
N ILE A 690 20.27 49.45 -12.11
CA ILE A 690 20.00 49.85 -10.72
C ILE A 690 20.87 51.04 -10.37
N SER A 691 20.32 52.00 -9.62
CA SER A 691 20.92 53.25 -9.19
C SER A 691 20.99 54.36 -10.24
N ALA A 692 20.78 54.14 -11.55
CA ALA A 692 20.77 55.26 -12.52
C ALA A 692 19.90 55.01 -13.76
N ALA A 693 19.28 56.06 -14.29
CA ALA A 693 18.65 56.08 -15.63
C ALA A 693 19.38 57.04 -16.61
N PHE A 694 19.94 58.14 -16.08
CA PHE A 694 20.66 59.17 -16.82
C PHE A 694 21.79 59.79 -15.97
N PRO A 695 22.71 60.59 -16.56
CA PRO A 695 23.79 61.21 -15.80
C PRO A 695 23.29 61.99 -14.58
N ASN A 696 23.96 61.82 -13.43
CA ASN A 696 23.65 62.43 -12.12
C ASN A 696 22.37 61.92 -11.41
N SER A 697 21.65 60.95 -11.97
CA SER A 697 20.48 60.32 -11.33
C SER A 697 20.82 59.25 -10.28
N MET A 698 22.10 59.10 -9.91
CA MET A 698 22.58 58.09 -8.96
C MET A 698 21.78 58.09 -7.66
N TRP A 699 21.37 56.92 -7.20
CA TRP A 699 20.61 56.75 -5.96
C TRP A 699 21.52 56.32 -4.81
N GLU A 700 21.26 56.90 -3.64
CA GLU A 700 21.92 56.56 -2.38
C GLU A 700 20.93 55.76 -1.52
N GLY A 701 21.37 54.61 -1.01
CA GLY A 701 20.52 53.75 -0.21
C GLY A 701 20.90 52.27 -0.28
N LYS A 702 20.12 51.44 0.41
CA LYS A 702 20.32 49.99 0.48
C LYS A 702 19.19 49.26 -0.22
N LEU A 703 19.54 48.24 -1.01
CA LEU A 703 18.61 47.46 -1.80
C LEU A 703 18.86 45.97 -1.56
N ASP A 704 17.79 45.22 -1.38
CA ASP A 704 17.80 43.78 -1.16
C ASP A 704 16.65 43.13 -1.94
N ASP A 705 16.94 41.97 -2.50
CA ASP A 705 15.96 41.04 -3.07
C ASP A 705 14.99 41.64 -4.08
N ILE A 706 15.55 42.36 -5.06
CA ILE A 706 14.76 42.99 -6.13
C ILE A 706 14.30 41.95 -7.15
N ARG A 707 12.98 41.84 -7.32
CA ARG A 707 12.32 40.99 -8.31
C ARG A 707 11.52 41.82 -9.29
N ILE A 708 11.53 41.39 -10.55
CA ILE A 708 10.77 41.98 -11.64
C ILE A 708 9.97 40.88 -12.31
N TYR A 709 8.67 41.07 -12.42
CA TYR A 709 7.74 40.14 -13.06
C TYR A 709 7.16 40.77 -14.32
N ASN A 710 6.98 39.97 -15.37
CA ASN A 710 6.25 40.33 -16.59
C ASN A 710 4.73 40.11 -16.47
N ARG A 711 4.23 40.09 -15.24
CA ARG A 711 2.81 40.01 -14.89
C ARG A 711 2.52 40.85 -13.66
N ALA A 712 1.24 41.16 -13.47
CA ALA A 712 0.73 41.74 -12.24
C ALA A 712 0.65 40.64 -11.18
N LEU A 713 1.37 40.82 -10.06
CA LEU A 713 1.24 39.93 -8.91
C LEU A 713 -0.09 40.25 -8.20
N PRO A 714 -0.90 39.22 -7.87
CA PRO A 714 -2.03 39.39 -6.97
C PRO A 714 -1.54 39.71 -5.55
N ALA A 715 -2.42 40.30 -4.74
CA ALA A 715 -2.11 40.65 -3.36
C ALA A 715 -1.66 39.45 -2.50
N SER A 716 -2.12 38.23 -2.81
CA SER A 716 -1.70 37.01 -2.11
C SER A 716 -0.22 36.73 -2.29
N GLU A 717 0.29 36.77 -3.53
CA GLU A 717 1.71 36.51 -3.80
C GLU A 717 2.61 37.65 -3.28
N ILE A 718 2.10 38.88 -3.23
CA ILE A 718 2.82 40.00 -2.58
C ILE A 718 2.94 39.74 -1.07
N ALA A 719 1.87 39.24 -0.44
CA ALA A 719 1.88 38.88 0.97
C ALA A 719 2.83 37.72 1.26
N GLU A 720 2.87 36.72 0.39
CA GLU A 720 3.80 35.60 0.42
C GLU A 720 5.26 36.09 0.37
N LEU A 721 5.61 36.92 -0.63
CA LEU A 721 6.95 37.53 -0.72
C LEU A 721 7.28 38.46 0.47
N TYR A 722 6.27 39.04 1.12
CA TYR A 722 6.46 39.83 2.33
C TYR A 722 6.83 38.98 3.55
N ARG A 723 6.18 37.83 3.71
CA ARG A 723 6.39 36.89 4.82
C ARG A 723 7.58 35.97 4.65
N MET A 724 8.04 35.79 3.42
CA MET A 724 9.16 34.92 3.04
C MET A 724 10.32 34.95 4.05
N ASN A 725 10.78 33.77 4.47
CA ASN A 725 11.80 33.63 5.49
C ASN A 725 13.05 32.88 4.98
N THR A 726 14.06 33.66 4.62
CA THR A 726 15.33 33.13 4.06
C THR A 726 16.31 32.61 5.12
N SER A 727 15.90 32.52 6.40
CA SER A 727 16.77 32.04 7.50
C SER A 727 16.74 30.52 7.71
N SER A 728 16.03 29.78 6.87
CA SER A 728 15.97 28.31 6.92
C SER A 728 17.35 27.67 6.81
N ILE A 729 17.53 26.54 7.49
CA ILE A 729 18.79 25.79 7.49
C ILE A 729 18.58 24.48 6.74
N VAL A 730 19.43 24.19 5.76
CA VAL A 730 19.45 22.89 5.09
C VAL A 730 20.53 22.01 5.73
N ASP A 731 20.11 20.98 6.44
CA ASP A 731 21.00 20.04 7.12
C ASP A 731 21.34 18.88 6.19
N VAL A 732 22.43 19.08 5.45
CA VAL A 732 22.98 18.06 4.56
C VAL A 732 23.65 16.91 5.30
N GLY A 733 24.06 17.07 6.57
CA GLY A 733 24.65 16.08 7.49
C GLY A 733 25.59 14.98 6.95
N SER A 734 25.06 14.08 6.12
CA SER A 734 25.71 13.03 5.34
C SER A 734 25.15 13.02 3.91
N PHE A 735 25.96 12.68 2.90
CA PHE A 735 25.50 12.58 1.51
C PHE A 735 25.96 11.25 0.87
N LEU A 736 25.29 10.84 -0.19
CA LEU A 736 25.70 9.67 -0.96
C LEU A 736 26.90 10.00 -1.83
N THR A 737 27.77 9.02 -2.03
CA THR A 737 28.98 9.15 -2.87
C THR A 737 28.79 8.65 -4.30
N VAL A 738 27.67 7.96 -4.54
CA VAL A 738 27.19 7.46 -5.83
C VAL A 738 25.68 7.61 -5.87
N ALA A 739 25.12 7.79 -7.07
CA ALA A 739 23.68 7.71 -7.26
C ALA A 739 23.17 6.33 -6.77
N PRO A 740 22.05 6.29 -6.02
CA PRO A 740 21.46 5.07 -5.47
C PRO A 740 20.88 4.13 -6.53
#